data_AF-I1CK94-F1
#
_entry.id   AF-I1CK94-F1
#
_cell.length_a   1.000
_cell.length_b   1.000
_cell.length_c   1.000
_cell.angle_alpha   90.00
_cell.angle_beta   90.00
_cell.angle_gamma   90.00
#
_symmetry.space_group_name_H-M   'P 1'
#
loop_
_entity.id
_entity.type
_entity.pdbx_description
1 polymer ?
#
loop_
_entity_poly.entity_id
_entity_poly.type
_entity_poly.pdbx_seq_one_letter_code
_entity_poly.pdbx_strand_id
1 'polypeptide(L)'
;MLTHGYGLLGSIALLFTTSFALAANSSDPCATIAGKATANFHDAKACLDYFKFDKDIAKRTVDTVRKVTKELYVFNEVAASPPNVEGLSTPSVNISYGLDLILKEDWKSDREFQEAVALLLDKVQDAHLSYVPFCYRQFVFWQPIQLNSVLRNKRLVANVAFVKNDVWPEAKESWVGCEVTEIDGMEAMEMIVNYAVNNNGESKDVNTCYNNIMNTKSYFHGWDDGADDLGYHRFLPAQEFHNYTMRCPKEGTKPVQEDYEEPFTVQVPWIAQVPPRFSNADSYWSTFCQSSHLQKRDAHYDLHELKTIYEGDVFALNSEGNMNAVGSSKGPYIEFIELEDEYSKVGVIDIQSFSIASEDKDSFINDVITGFKRFEKKGIEKIILDLSSNGGGDACAGEFLISTLFNSTPDYMSDVKYSPFLERVVKKAYEQESTKWTDYANKEFSGSSWFTKTKEYKRGQDTVKFSQPVTLSCNDWNSDISQTYKNTKWAASDVLILSDGRCGSTCAIVASRLHLSHKVPAMGLGGIRGNRMQFASFPGGESDRLSSFLMDLEILGLTEDSDAPSPFPERADMGWTFREVYKPTSTFTGEETDLLEYNAINADCRMHFDDENAEDIKKLWSDVAKVILDGQCPYTKK
;
A
#
# COMPACT_ATOMS: atom_id res chain seq x y z
N MET A 1 2.23 105.80 1.22
CA MET A 1 1.25 105.65 0.13
C MET A 1 1.75 104.57 -0.81
N LEU A 2 0.97 103.48 -0.94
CA LEU A 2 0.88 102.52 -2.07
C LEU A 2 2.18 101.82 -2.54
N THR A 3 2.30 100.51 -2.82
CA THR A 3 1.58 99.23 -2.58
C THR A 3 2.43 98.14 -3.30
N HIS A 4 2.20 96.85 -2.94
CA HIS A 4 2.66 95.60 -3.61
C HIS A 4 4.16 95.28 -3.46
N GLY A 5 4.62 94.12 -3.00
CA GLY A 5 4.05 92.76 -2.95
C GLY A 5 4.99 91.85 -3.73
N TYR A 6 5.59 90.84 -3.09
CA TYR A 6 5.96 89.49 -3.57
C TYR A 6 6.89 88.83 -2.55
N GLY A 7 6.54 87.61 -2.14
CA GLY A 7 7.19 86.87 -1.07
C GLY A 7 8.43 86.07 -1.49
N LEU A 8 9.20 85.67 -0.47
CA LEU A 8 10.13 84.54 -0.52
C LEU A 8 10.00 83.77 0.79
N LEU A 9 9.56 82.51 0.68
CA LEU A 9 9.52 81.51 1.75
C LEU A 9 10.82 80.70 1.69
N GLY A 10 11.50 80.59 2.83
CA GLY A 10 12.77 79.87 3.00
C GLY A 10 12.59 78.35 3.00
N SER A 11 13.56 77.67 2.40
CA SER A 11 13.64 76.22 2.28
C SER A 11 14.06 75.56 3.60
N ILE A 12 13.23 74.65 4.11
CA ILE A 12 13.57 73.71 5.19
C ILE A 12 13.97 72.39 4.52
N ALA A 13 15.21 71.96 4.71
CA ALA A 13 15.70 70.67 4.24
C ALA A 13 15.24 69.57 5.21
N LEU A 14 14.30 68.72 4.77
CA LEU A 14 13.98 67.46 5.44
C LEU A 14 14.99 66.39 5.01
N LEU A 15 15.75 65.88 5.97
CA LEU A 15 16.55 64.65 5.84
C LEU A 15 15.60 63.45 5.84
N PHE A 16 15.40 62.83 4.66
CA PHE A 16 14.81 61.50 4.57
C PHE A 16 15.85 60.46 4.99
N THR A 17 15.66 59.86 6.16
CA THR A 17 16.31 58.59 6.49
C THR A 17 15.57 57.47 5.76
N THR A 18 16.08 57.06 4.62
CA THR A 18 15.67 55.81 3.97
C THR A 18 16.19 54.64 4.82
N SER A 19 15.33 54.07 5.66
CA SER A 19 15.56 52.72 6.18
C SER A 19 15.45 51.76 5.00
N PHE A 20 16.59 51.38 4.42
CA PHE A 20 16.68 50.16 3.65
C PHE A 20 16.43 49.01 4.63
N ALA A 21 15.20 48.50 4.65
CA ALA A 21 14.99 47.14 5.09
C ALA A 21 15.81 46.26 4.15
N LEU A 22 16.95 45.77 4.64
CA LEU A 22 17.59 44.58 4.08
C LEU A 22 16.52 43.49 4.15
N ALA A 23 15.87 43.21 3.02
CA ALA A 23 15.21 41.94 2.84
C ALA A 23 16.28 40.90 3.10
N ALA A 24 16.16 40.16 4.20
CA ALA A 24 16.96 38.97 4.41
C ALA A 24 16.67 38.08 3.21
N ASN A 25 17.63 37.93 2.30
CA ASN A 25 17.61 36.84 1.34
C ASN A 25 17.54 35.57 2.19
N SER A 26 16.34 34.99 2.32
CA SER A 26 16.23 33.65 2.89
C SER A 26 17.03 32.76 1.95
N SER A 27 18.18 32.28 2.42
CA SER A 27 18.95 31.28 1.69
C SER A 27 18.03 30.12 1.33
N ASP A 28 18.04 29.70 0.08
CA ASP A 28 17.30 28.54 -0.42
C ASP A 28 17.57 27.31 0.47
N PRO A 29 16.56 26.81 1.22
CA PRO A 29 16.75 25.68 2.12
C PRO A 29 17.07 24.37 1.38
N CYS A 30 16.54 24.19 0.17
CA CYS A 30 16.83 23.00 -0.64
C CYS A 30 18.29 23.00 -1.10
N ALA A 31 18.87 24.15 -1.42
CA ALA A 31 20.30 24.26 -1.73
C ALA A 31 21.21 23.83 -0.56
N THR A 32 20.72 23.87 0.68
CA THR A 32 21.48 23.44 1.88
C THR A 32 21.64 21.92 1.97
N ILE A 33 20.71 21.16 1.39
CA ILE A 33 20.71 19.69 1.42
C ILE A 33 21.04 19.06 0.06
N ALA A 34 21.03 19.84 -1.01
CA ALA A 34 21.34 19.37 -2.36
C ALA A 34 22.69 18.64 -2.45
N GLY A 35 22.69 17.48 -3.09
CA GLY A 35 23.88 16.64 -3.29
C GLY A 35 24.34 15.84 -2.06
N LYS A 36 23.66 15.97 -0.91
CA LYS A 36 23.88 15.09 0.25
C LYS A 36 23.10 13.78 0.07
N ALA A 37 23.60 12.69 0.66
CA ALA A 37 22.87 11.43 0.73
C ALA A 37 21.75 11.49 1.79
N THR A 38 22.02 12.16 2.91
CA THR A 38 21.09 12.33 4.03
C THR A 38 21.05 13.77 4.53
N ALA A 39 19.96 14.13 5.21
CA ALA A 39 19.75 15.39 5.90
C ALA A 39 19.06 15.14 7.26
N ASN A 40 19.26 16.05 8.22
CA ASN A 40 18.48 16.04 9.44
C ASN A 40 17.01 16.47 9.16
N PHE A 41 16.13 16.16 10.10
CA PHE A 41 14.71 16.48 10.03
C PHE A 41 14.44 17.97 9.72
N HIS A 42 15.13 18.89 10.41
CA HIS A 42 14.90 20.33 10.28
C HIS A 42 15.22 20.84 8.86
N ASP A 43 16.36 20.45 8.29
CA ASP A 43 16.77 20.91 6.97
C ASP A 43 15.90 20.33 5.85
N ALA A 44 15.51 19.04 5.98
CA ALA A 44 14.56 18.41 5.07
C ALA A 44 13.18 19.09 5.13
N LYS A 45 12.65 19.32 6.34
CA LYS A 45 11.41 20.07 6.56
C LYS A 45 11.48 21.47 5.94
N ALA A 46 12.58 22.20 6.14
CA ALA A 46 12.75 23.53 5.62
C ALA A 46 12.73 23.57 4.07
N CYS A 47 13.28 22.57 3.40
CA CYS A 47 13.18 22.43 1.94
C CYS A 47 11.75 22.11 1.49
N LEU A 48 11.10 21.12 2.11
CA LEU A 48 9.77 20.69 1.70
C LEU A 48 8.68 21.77 1.98
N ASP A 49 8.83 22.56 3.05
CA ASP A 49 7.93 23.68 3.36
C ASP A 49 8.24 24.98 2.61
N TYR A 50 9.29 25.00 1.78
CA TYR A 50 9.69 26.20 1.05
C TYR A 50 8.65 26.63 0.00
N PHE A 51 7.96 25.67 -0.61
CA PHE A 51 6.98 25.90 -1.68
C PHE A 51 5.67 26.46 -1.13
N LYS A 52 5.17 27.52 -1.78
CA LYS A 52 4.00 28.27 -1.33
C LYS A 52 2.70 27.63 -1.82
N PHE A 53 1.74 27.54 -0.91
CA PHE A 53 0.38 27.11 -1.22
C PHE A 53 -0.26 28.02 -2.28
N ASP A 54 -0.84 27.40 -3.32
CA ASP A 54 -1.60 28.07 -4.37
C ASP A 54 -3.05 27.59 -4.38
N LYS A 55 -3.99 28.52 -4.20
CA LYS A 55 -5.42 28.21 -4.08
C LYS A 55 -6.04 27.64 -5.35
N ASP A 56 -5.52 27.97 -6.52
CA ASP A 56 -6.07 27.52 -7.79
C ASP A 56 -5.49 26.15 -8.19
N ILE A 57 -4.24 25.85 -7.82
CA ILE A 57 -3.72 24.48 -7.82
C ILE A 57 -4.57 23.62 -6.88
N ALA A 58 -4.76 24.04 -5.63
CA ALA A 58 -5.50 23.29 -4.62
C ALA A 58 -6.93 22.93 -5.06
N LYS A 59 -7.67 23.88 -5.64
CA LYS A 59 -9.02 23.62 -6.18
C LYS A 59 -9.02 22.60 -7.30
N ARG A 60 -8.03 22.64 -8.21
CA ARG A 60 -7.93 21.69 -9.32
C ARG A 60 -7.57 20.29 -8.82
N THR A 61 -6.63 20.18 -7.89
CA THR A 61 -6.30 18.91 -7.23
C THR A 61 -7.55 18.30 -6.56
N VAL A 62 -8.27 19.09 -5.77
CA VAL A 62 -9.49 18.62 -5.10
C VAL A 62 -10.62 18.27 -6.08
N ASP A 63 -10.79 18.99 -7.18
CA ASP A 63 -11.75 18.64 -8.23
C ASP A 63 -11.46 17.27 -8.83
N THR A 64 -10.20 17.00 -9.18
CA THR A 64 -9.77 15.70 -9.71
C THR A 64 -10.02 14.59 -8.70
N VAL A 65 -9.56 14.72 -7.45
CA VAL A 65 -9.78 13.70 -6.41
C VAL A 65 -11.27 13.44 -6.23
N ARG A 66 -12.09 14.51 -6.14
CA ARG A 66 -13.53 14.41 -5.95
C ARG A 66 -14.22 13.66 -7.09
N LYS A 67 -13.85 13.93 -8.34
CA LYS A 67 -14.40 13.24 -9.51
C LYS A 67 -14.06 11.75 -9.48
N VAL A 68 -12.81 11.39 -9.19
CA VAL A 68 -12.42 9.98 -9.04
C VAL A 68 -13.22 9.31 -7.92
N THR A 69 -13.24 9.88 -6.71
CA THR A 69 -13.91 9.24 -5.58
C THR A 69 -15.42 9.16 -5.74
N LYS A 70 -16.05 10.16 -6.38
CA LYS A 70 -17.51 10.20 -6.54
C LYS A 70 -17.99 9.32 -7.68
N GLU A 71 -17.32 9.37 -8.82
CA GLU A 71 -17.80 8.75 -10.06
C GLU A 71 -17.22 7.35 -10.30
N LEU A 72 -16.07 7.00 -9.69
CA LEU A 72 -15.30 5.79 -10.01
C LEU A 72 -14.98 4.91 -8.80
N TYR A 73 -14.79 5.47 -7.60
CA TYR A 73 -14.46 4.68 -6.41
C TYR A 73 -15.67 3.90 -5.88
N VAL A 74 -15.53 2.58 -5.86
CA VAL A 74 -16.63 1.66 -5.59
C VAL A 74 -17.10 1.69 -4.14
N PHE A 75 -16.19 1.93 -3.20
CA PHE A 75 -16.49 1.90 -1.77
C PHE A 75 -16.78 3.27 -1.16
N ASN A 76 -16.93 4.34 -1.96
CA ASN A 76 -17.12 5.71 -1.45
C ASN A 76 -18.23 5.83 -0.40
N GLU A 77 -19.39 5.22 -0.65
CA GLU A 77 -20.54 5.29 0.27
C GLU A 77 -20.36 4.36 1.50
N VAL A 78 -19.65 3.24 1.33
CA VAL A 78 -19.33 2.36 2.47
C VAL A 78 -18.29 3.02 3.37
N ALA A 79 -17.26 3.67 2.82
CA ALA A 79 -16.26 4.41 3.58
C ALA A 79 -16.89 5.53 4.44
N ALA A 80 -17.93 6.20 3.93
CA ALA A 80 -18.65 7.21 4.68
C ALA A 80 -19.49 6.63 5.84
N SER A 81 -19.92 5.38 5.76
CA SER A 81 -20.75 4.72 6.78
C SER A 81 -20.48 3.22 6.83
N PRO A 82 -19.29 2.82 7.31
CA PRO A 82 -18.86 1.44 7.21
C PRO A 82 -19.65 0.54 8.17
N PRO A 83 -19.79 -0.76 7.85
CA PRO A 83 -20.36 -1.72 8.79
C PRO A 83 -19.45 -1.86 10.01
N ASN A 84 -20.06 -2.10 11.18
CA ASN A 84 -19.34 -2.50 12.38
C ASN A 84 -19.11 -4.02 12.33
N VAL A 85 -17.84 -4.42 12.14
CA VAL A 85 -17.45 -5.81 12.00
C VAL A 85 -16.38 -6.11 13.05
N GLU A 86 -16.63 -7.13 13.88
CA GLU A 86 -15.68 -7.53 14.92
C GLU A 86 -14.33 -7.92 14.29
N GLY A 87 -13.25 -7.32 14.81
CA GLY A 87 -11.89 -7.52 14.33
C GLY A 87 -11.44 -6.56 13.23
N LEU A 88 -12.35 -5.74 12.68
CA LEU A 88 -11.99 -4.66 11.75
C LEU A 88 -12.03 -3.30 12.46
N SER A 89 -11.01 -2.48 12.20
CA SER A 89 -11.06 -1.04 12.38
C SER A 89 -11.56 -0.43 11.06
N THR A 90 -12.69 0.27 11.10
CA THR A 90 -13.26 0.93 9.92
C THR A 90 -13.74 2.34 10.31
N PRO A 91 -12.85 3.35 10.29
CA PRO A 91 -13.26 4.72 10.57
C PRO A 91 -14.25 5.20 9.51
N SER A 92 -15.26 5.97 9.93
CA SER A 92 -16.16 6.65 9.01
C SER A 92 -15.44 7.85 8.39
N VAL A 93 -15.29 7.82 7.06
CA VAL A 93 -14.61 8.87 6.29
C VAL A 93 -15.51 9.35 5.16
N ASN A 94 -16.10 10.53 5.33
CA ASN A 94 -16.77 11.21 4.23
C ASN A 94 -15.74 12.04 3.45
N ILE A 95 -15.22 11.47 2.37
CA ILE A 95 -14.14 12.07 1.56
C ILE A 95 -14.56 13.44 1.04
N SER A 96 -15.76 13.58 0.48
CA SER A 96 -16.23 14.87 -0.07
C SER A 96 -16.29 15.98 1.00
N TYR A 97 -16.78 15.65 2.20
CA TYR A 97 -16.79 16.58 3.32
C TYR A 97 -15.38 16.93 3.81
N GLY A 98 -14.48 15.93 3.89
CA GLY A 98 -13.08 16.15 4.25
C GLY A 98 -12.37 17.10 3.27
N LEU A 99 -12.58 16.90 1.96
CA LEU A 99 -12.05 17.80 0.92
C LEU A 99 -12.58 19.23 1.05
N ASP A 100 -13.87 19.40 1.41
CA ASP A 100 -14.46 20.74 1.66
C ASP A 100 -13.87 21.42 2.90
N LEU A 101 -13.43 20.66 3.91
CA LEU A 101 -12.72 21.21 5.06
C LEU A 101 -11.30 21.61 4.68
N ILE A 102 -10.56 20.74 3.98
CA ILE A 102 -9.19 21.01 3.51
C ILE A 102 -9.12 22.31 2.68
N LEU A 103 -10.10 22.58 1.82
CA LEU A 103 -10.14 23.82 1.03
C LEU A 103 -10.41 25.10 1.85
N LYS A 104 -10.89 24.98 3.08
CA LYS A 104 -11.17 26.13 3.97
C LYS A 104 -10.00 26.45 4.90
N GLU A 105 -9.06 25.53 5.06
CA GLU A 105 -7.88 25.72 5.91
C GLU A 105 -6.91 26.76 5.34
N ASP A 106 -6.14 27.38 6.23
CA ASP A 106 -5.09 28.36 5.89
C ASP A 106 -3.72 27.67 5.91
N TRP A 107 -3.40 27.01 4.80
CA TRP A 107 -2.17 26.22 4.64
C TRP A 107 -0.91 27.10 4.58
N LYS A 108 0.14 26.71 5.31
CA LYS A 108 1.39 27.49 5.38
C LYS A 108 2.35 27.18 4.24
N SER A 109 2.30 25.95 3.75
CA SER A 109 3.07 25.45 2.61
C SER A 109 2.17 24.61 1.72
N ASP A 110 2.58 24.43 0.46
CA ASP A 110 1.87 23.53 -0.45
C ASP A 110 1.96 22.06 0.01
N ARG A 111 3.11 21.66 0.59
CA ARG A 111 3.29 20.34 1.25
C ARG A 111 2.16 20.01 2.21
N GLU A 112 1.88 20.90 3.19
CA GLU A 112 0.86 20.64 4.21
C GLU A 112 -0.52 20.38 3.58
N PHE A 113 -0.87 21.10 2.50
CA PHE A 113 -2.10 20.87 1.75
C PHE A 113 -2.09 19.50 1.03
N GLN A 114 -1.03 19.18 0.27
CA GLN A 114 -0.98 17.93 -0.49
C GLN A 114 -0.97 16.71 0.43
N GLU A 115 -0.24 16.77 1.55
CA GLU A 115 -0.23 15.72 2.57
C GLU A 115 -1.62 15.56 3.22
N ALA A 116 -2.34 16.65 3.49
CA ALA A 116 -3.69 16.56 4.05
C ALA A 116 -4.69 15.86 3.11
N VAL A 117 -4.56 16.08 1.79
CA VAL A 117 -5.37 15.34 0.79
C VAL A 117 -5.01 13.86 0.80
N ALA A 118 -3.72 13.52 0.87
CA ALA A 118 -3.27 12.13 0.90
C ALA A 118 -3.74 11.41 2.19
N LEU A 119 -3.51 12.02 3.36
CA LEU A 119 -3.90 11.46 4.66
C LEU A 119 -5.42 11.31 4.82
N LEU A 120 -6.22 12.16 4.16
CA LEU A 120 -7.67 11.98 4.12
C LEU A 120 -8.07 10.67 3.43
N LEU A 121 -7.40 10.32 2.32
CA LEU A 121 -7.65 9.08 1.60
C LEU A 121 -7.09 7.87 2.35
N ASP A 122 -5.86 7.97 2.88
CA ASP A 122 -5.24 6.90 3.67
C ASP A 122 -6.12 6.53 4.88
N LYS A 123 -6.86 7.50 5.46
CA LYS A 123 -7.77 7.23 6.58
C LYS A 123 -8.91 6.27 6.23
N VAL A 124 -9.23 6.05 4.96
CA VAL A 124 -10.25 5.08 4.51
C VAL A 124 -9.81 3.63 4.75
N GLN A 125 -8.50 3.39 4.94
CA GLN A 125 -7.93 2.06 5.18
C GLN A 125 -8.16 1.10 4.00
N ASP A 126 -7.99 1.61 2.77
CA ASP A 126 -8.06 0.88 1.51
C ASP A 126 -6.75 1.11 0.76
N ALA A 127 -5.90 0.07 0.71
CA ALA A 127 -4.57 0.14 0.09
C ALA A 127 -4.60 0.57 -1.39
N HIS A 128 -5.72 0.39 -2.09
CA HIS A 128 -5.86 0.82 -3.48
C HIS A 128 -6.25 2.30 -3.59
N LEU A 129 -6.86 2.89 -2.56
CA LEU A 129 -7.26 4.31 -2.55
C LEU A 129 -6.13 5.18 -1.97
N SER A 130 -5.36 5.81 -2.85
CA SER A 130 -4.24 6.66 -2.43
C SER A 130 -4.11 7.90 -3.29
N TYR A 131 -3.62 9.01 -2.72
CA TYR A 131 -3.15 10.18 -3.45
C TYR A 131 -1.67 10.36 -3.18
N VAL A 132 -0.86 10.38 -4.25
CA VAL A 132 0.60 10.33 -4.17
C VAL A 132 1.18 11.63 -4.74
N PRO A 133 1.37 12.68 -3.92
CA PRO A 133 2.00 13.91 -4.38
C PRO A 133 3.52 13.69 -4.52
N PHE A 134 3.98 13.39 -5.74
CA PHE A 134 5.38 13.03 -5.96
C PHE A 134 6.35 14.14 -5.56
N CYS A 135 5.94 15.41 -5.62
CA CYS A 135 6.72 16.54 -5.13
C CYS A 135 7.16 16.38 -3.67
N TYR A 136 6.36 15.74 -2.82
CA TYR A 136 6.58 15.64 -1.37
C TYR A 136 6.86 14.22 -0.88
N ARG A 137 6.82 13.22 -1.78
CA ARG A 137 7.12 11.81 -1.49
C ARG A 137 8.48 11.33 -2.04
N GLN A 138 9.36 12.26 -2.46
CA GLN A 138 10.72 11.90 -2.94
C GLN A 138 11.69 11.54 -1.81
N PHE A 139 11.48 12.08 -0.62
CA PHE A 139 12.30 11.79 0.55
C PHE A 139 11.81 10.49 1.21
N VAL A 140 12.74 9.76 1.82
CA VAL A 140 12.42 8.68 2.76
C VAL A 140 13.01 9.07 4.11
N PHE A 141 12.18 9.15 5.14
CA PHE A 141 12.60 9.45 6.50
C PHE A 141 12.75 8.14 7.25
N TRP A 142 13.93 7.86 7.78
CA TRP A 142 14.23 6.61 8.49
C TRP A 142 14.25 6.85 10.00
N GLN A 143 13.70 5.89 10.75
CA GLN A 143 14.06 5.63 12.13
C GLN A 143 15.21 4.61 12.14
N PRO A 144 16.41 4.98 12.60
CA PRO A 144 17.58 4.09 12.56
C PRO A 144 17.50 2.82 13.43
N ILE A 145 16.45 2.66 14.24
CA ILE A 145 16.17 1.43 14.99
C ILE A 145 14.96 0.75 14.35
N GLN A 146 15.15 -0.48 13.86
CA GLN A 146 14.11 -1.29 13.22
C GLN A 146 13.63 -2.36 14.19
N LEU A 147 12.32 -2.52 14.34
CA LEU A 147 11.71 -3.32 15.40
C LEU A 147 10.97 -4.52 14.84
N ASN A 148 11.18 -5.70 15.43
CA ASN A 148 10.32 -6.87 15.23
C ASN A 148 9.59 -7.24 16.53
N SER A 149 8.57 -8.09 16.40
CA SER A 149 7.79 -8.60 17.53
C SER A 149 8.10 -10.06 17.74
N VAL A 150 8.61 -10.42 18.92
CA VAL A 150 8.97 -11.81 19.24
C VAL A 150 8.32 -12.28 20.52
N LEU A 151 8.02 -13.57 20.59
CA LEU A 151 7.40 -14.20 21.73
C LEU A 151 8.45 -14.80 22.68
N ARG A 152 8.65 -14.15 23.82
CA ARG A 152 9.54 -14.63 24.89
C ARG A 152 8.73 -14.94 26.14
N ASN A 153 8.90 -16.14 26.71
CA ASN A 153 8.24 -16.54 27.96
C ASN A 153 6.72 -16.28 28.01
N LYS A 154 6.04 -16.52 26.88
CA LYS A 154 4.59 -16.29 26.69
C LYS A 154 4.17 -14.81 26.71
N ARG A 155 5.09 -13.87 26.52
CA ARG A 155 4.84 -12.43 26.34
C ARG A 155 5.36 -12.00 24.97
N LEU A 156 4.61 -11.15 24.26
CA LEU A 156 5.15 -10.46 23.08
C LEU A 156 6.02 -9.31 23.55
N VAL A 157 7.19 -9.16 22.94
CA VAL A 157 8.12 -8.07 23.22
C VAL A 157 8.49 -7.36 21.93
N ALA A 158 8.66 -6.04 22.01
CA ALA A 158 9.29 -5.25 20.96
C ALA A 158 10.81 -5.45 21.05
N ASN A 159 11.40 -5.96 19.98
CA ASN A 159 12.82 -6.27 19.92
C ASN A 159 13.49 -5.45 18.82
N VAL A 160 14.69 -4.96 19.09
CA VAL A 160 15.52 -4.33 18.05
C VAL A 160 16.00 -5.42 17.10
N ALA A 161 15.43 -5.46 15.91
CA ALA A 161 15.73 -6.44 14.86
C ALA A 161 17.09 -6.13 14.22
N PHE A 162 17.29 -4.88 13.82
CA PHE A 162 18.55 -4.38 13.27
C PHE A 162 18.62 -2.85 13.42
N VAL A 163 19.80 -2.30 13.18
CA VAL A 163 20.05 -0.86 13.19
C VAL A 163 20.56 -0.40 11.83
N LYS A 164 20.23 0.83 11.43
CA LYS A 164 20.74 1.46 10.19
C LYS A 164 21.84 2.46 10.54
N ASN A 165 23.01 1.95 10.93
CA ASN A 165 24.18 2.78 11.27
C ASN A 165 24.85 3.45 10.07
N ASP A 166 24.56 2.97 8.86
CA ASP A 166 24.86 3.61 7.59
C ASP A 166 24.04 4.91 7.38
N VAL A 167 22.82 4.96 7.92
CA VAL A 167 21.95 6.15 7.92
C VAL A 167 22.26 7.06 9.09
N TRP A 168 22.44 6.51 10.29
CA TRP A 168 22.75 7.26 11.52
C TRP A 168 23.93 6.63 12.27
N PRO A 169 25.16 7.17 12.14
CA PRO A 169 26.38 6.56 12.69
C PRO A 169 26.40 6.36 14.21
N GLU A 170 25.56 7.07 14.96
CA GLU A 170 25.40 6.94 16.41
C GLU A 170 24.59 5.70 16.81
N ALA A 171 23.86 5.08 15.86
CA ALA A 171 23.18 3.81 16.09
C ALA A 171 24.18 2.68 16.34
N LYS A 172 23.97 1.90 17.41
CA LYS A 172 24.93 0.86 17.82
C LYS A 172 24.41 -0.54 17.50
N GLU A 173 25.22 -1.33 16.80
CA GLU A 173 24.95 -2.76 16.56
C GLU A 173 24.71 -3.56 17.85
N SER A 174 25.30 -3.12 18.96
CA SER A 174 25.07 -3.72 20.28
C SER A 174 23.63 -3.58 20.78
N TRP A 175 22.79 -2.79 20.12
CA TRP A 175 21.37 -2.68 20.45
C TRP A 175 20.52 -3.80 19.86
N VAL A 176 21.03 -4.53 18.86
CA VAL A 176 20.31 -5.66 18.25
C VAL A 176 20.04 -6.74 19.31
N GLY A 177 18.80 -7.20 19.39
CA GLY A 177 18.34 -8.16 20.40
C GLY A 177 17.90 -7.53 21.73
N CYS A 178 18.08 -6.22 21.93
CA CYS A 178 17.58 -5.54 23.11
C CYS A 178 16.05 -5.44 23.06
N GLU A 179 15.43 -5.56 24.24
CA GLU A 179 14.00 -5.34 24.40
C GLU A 179 13.74 -3.84 24.53
N VAL A 180 12.87 -3.30 23.68
CA VAL A 180 12.30 -1.97 23.83
C VAL A 180 11.15 -2.05 24.81
N THR A 181 11.27 -1.35 25.93
CA THR A 181 10.29 -1.37 27.03
C THR A 181 9.36 -0.16 26.99
N GLU A 182 9.84 0.99 26.53
CA GLU A 182 9.03 2.19 26.35
C GLU A 182 9.43 2.94 25.07
N ILE A 183 8.45 3.59 24.44
CA ILE A 183 8.65 4.55 23.35
C ILE A 183 7.91 5.83 23.73
N ASP A 184 8.64 6.95 23.76
CA ASP A 184 8.14 8.27 24.19
C ASP A 184 7.47 8.26 25.58
N GLY A 185 7.94 7.39 26.48
CA GLY A 185 7.44 7.24 27.84
C GLY A 185 6.13 6.44 27.96
N MET A 186 5.64 5.85 26.87
CA MET A 186 4.54 4.87 26.86
C MET A 186 5.12 3.47 26.79
N GLU A 187 4.46 2.47 27.40
CA GLU A 187 4.84 1.06 27.26
C GLU A 187 4.93 0.70 25.77
N ALA A 188 6.01 0.03 25.36
CA ALA A 188 6.36 -0.09 23.95
C ALA A 188 5.27 -0.80 23.14
N MET A 189 4.69 -1.90 23.64
CA MET A 189 3.66 -2.63 22.91
C MET A 189 2.35 -1.83 22.81
N GLU A 190 1.97 -1.10 23.86
CA GLU A 190 0.83 -0.17 23.84
C GLU A 190 1.04 0.94 22.80
N MET A 191 2.22 1.56 22.76
CA MET A 191 2.57 2.60 21.78
C MET A 191 2.48 2.05 20.35
N ILE A 192 3.10 0.91 20.07
CA ILE A 192 3.12 0.27 18.75
C ILE A 192 1.69 -0.08 18.31
N VAL A 193 0.87 -0.70 19.16
CA VAL A 193 -0.52 -1.04 18.81
C VAL A 193 -1.34 0.22 18.54
N ASN A 194 -1.21 1.26 19.37
CA ASN A 194 -1.89 2.53 19.16
C ASN A 194 -1.45 3.19 17.84
N TYR A 195 -0.15 3.11 17.52
CA TYR A 195 0.40 3.64 16.28
C TYR A 195 -0.19 2.93 15.05
N ALA A 196 -0.13 1.60 15.03
CA ALA A 196 -0.63 0.77 13.93
C ALA A 196 -2.10 1.06 13.60
N VAL A 197 -2.96 1.20 14.62
CA VAL A 197 -4.39 1.44 14.42
C VAL A 197 -4.68 2.84 13.87
N ASN A 198 -3.85 3.83 14.22
CA ASN A 198 -4.12 5.23 13.90
C ASN A 198 -3.43 5.72 12.63
N ASN A 199 -2.31 5.11 12.23
CA ASN A 199 -1.46 5.57 11.14
C ASN A 199 -1.44 4.62 9.92
N ASN A 200 -1.92 3.37 10.04
CA ASN A 200 -1.98 2.49 8.87
C ASN A 200 -3.16 2.84 7.96
N GLY A 201 -2.85 3.10 6.69
CA GLY A 201 -3.82 3.36 5.61
C GLY A 201 -4.14 2.16 4.71
N GLU A 202 -3.48 1.02 4.90
CA GLU A 202 -3.55 -0.11 3.95
C GLU A 202 -4.53 -1.21 4.36
N SER A 203 -4.83 -1.34 5.65
CA SER A 203 -5.61 -2.47 6.18
C SER A 203 -6.64 -2.06 7.22
N LYS A 204 -7.76 -2.80 7.22
CA LYS A 204 -8.81 -2.74 8.23
C LYS A 204 -8.56 -3.74 9.38
N ASP A 205 -7.70 -4.75 9.23
CA ASP A 205 -7.38 -5.69 10.31
C ASP A 205 -6.29 -5.10 11.20
N VAL A 206 -6.61 -4.88 12.47
CA VAL A 206 -5.65 -4.35 13.46
C VAL A 206 -4.38 -5.22 13.59
N ASN A 207 -4.46 -6.53 13.31
CA ASN A 207 -3.30 -7.41 13.34
C ASN A 207 -2.41 -7.23 12.10
N THR A 208 -3.01 -7.05 10.92
CA THR A 208 -2.26 -6.70 9.72
C THR A 208 -1.64 -5.32 9.87
N CYS A 209 -2.37 -4.32 10.41
CA CYS A 209 -1.80 -3.02 10.73
C CYS A 209 -0.61 -3.14 11.67
N TYR A 210 -0.74 -3.95 12.73
CA TYR A 210 0.36 -4.23 13.64
C TYR A 210 1.54 -4.85 12.91
N ASN A 211 1.30 -5.83 12.04
CA ASN A 211 2.38 -6.44 11.28
C ASN A 211 3.04 -5.43 10.34
N ASN A 212 2.29 -4.62 9.58
CA ASN A 212 2.81 -3.60 8.67
C ASN A 212 3.92 -2.74 9.29
N ILE A 213 3.75 -2.33 10.54
CA ILE A 213 4.69 -1.45 11.24
C ILE A 213 5.85 -2.18 11.94
N MET A 214 5.85 -3.51 11.93
CA MET A 214 6.88 -4.36 12.51
C MET A 214 7.69 -5.06 11.40
N ASN A 215 9.01 -5.02 11.53
CA ASN A 215 9.90 -5.70 10.60
C ASN A 215 9.73 -7.22 10.71
N THR A 216 9.60 -7.87 9.56
CA THR A 216 9.53 -9.33 9.43
C THR A 216 10.48 -9.76 8.34
N LYS A 217 11.13 -10.91 8.52
CA LYS A 217 12.02 -11.45 7.50
C LYS A 217 11.26 -12.38 6.57
N SER A 218 11.29 -12.11 5.27
CA SER A 218 10.77 -13.00 4.22
C SER A 218 11.90 -13.59 3.40
N TYR A 219 11.61 -14.68 2.68
CA TYR A 219 12.61 -15.40 1.89
C TYR A 219 13.14 -14.55 0.72
N PHE A 220 12.25 -13.92 -0.05
CA PHE A 220 12.64 -13.10 -1.19
C PHE A 220 13.18 -11.70 -0.83
N HIS A 221 12.65 -11.06 0.21
CA HIS A 221 12.98 -9.66 0.52
C HIS A 221 14.01 -9.51 1.65
N GLY A 222 14.38 -10.61 2.32
CA GLY A 222 15.13 -10.49 3.56
C GLY A 222 14.30 -9.74 4.59
N TRP A 223 14.89 -8.80 5.31
CA TRP A 223 14.11 -7.93 6.20
C TRP A 223 13.19 -7.03 5.38
N ASP A 224 11.89 -7.24 5.55
CA ASP A 224 10.89 -6.28 5.10
C ASP A 224 11.01 -5.05 6.01
N ASP A 225 11.35 -3.91 5.40
CA ASP A 225 11.41 -2.62 6.07
C ASP A 225 9.99 -2.15 6.51
N GLY A 226 8.93 -2.91 6.17
CA GLY A 226 7.55 -2.71 6.58
C GLY A 226 6.91 -1.56 5.81
N ALA A 227 5.66 -1.68 5.37
CA ALA A 227 4.99 -0.53 4.77
C ALA A 227 4.90 0.61 5.80
N ASP A 228 5.52 1.75 5.46
CA ASP A 228 5.45 3.09 6.08
C ASP A 228 4.78 3.09 7.45
N ASP A 229 5.52 3.23 8.58
CA ASP A 229 4.90 3.75 9.81
C ASP A 229 5.82 3.94 11.03
N LEU A 230 6.62 2.96 11.47
CA LEU A 230 7.51 3.15 12.65
C LEU A 230 9.01 3.10 12.30
N GLY A 231 9.38 2.32 11.27
CA GLY A 231 10.76 2.18 10.80
C GLY A 231 11.15 3.20 9.73
N TYR A 232 10.20 3.63 8.88
CA TYR A 232 10.39 4.71 7.93
C TYR A 232 9.06 5.42 7.58
N HIS A 233 9.16 6.61 6.96
CA HIS A 233 8.05 7.35 6.38
C HIS A 233 8.40 7.95 5.02
N ARG A 234 7.43 8.02 4.12
CA ARG A 234 7.47 8.88 2.91
C ARG A 234 6.84 10.26 3.12
N PHE A 235 6.08 10.43 4.20
CA PHE A 235 5.67 11.75 4.68
C PHE A 235 6.71 12.33 5.62
N LEU A 236 6.73 13.65 5.78
CA LEU A 236 7.51 14.25 6.85
C LEU A 236 6.95 13.77 8.21
N PRO A 237 7.77 13.18 9.09
CA PRO A 237 7.33 12.74 10.41
C PRO A 237 6.75 13.90 11.24
N ALA A 238 5.79 13.60 12.11
CA ALA A 238 5.16 14.62 12.96
C ALA A 238 6.11 15.21 14.01
N GLN A 239 7.18 14.49 14.35
CA GLN A 239 8.19 14.90 15.33
C GLN A 239 9.61 14.55 14.85
N GLU A 240 10.61 15.21 15.43
CA GLU A 240 12.01 15.08 15.03
C GLU A 240 12.67 13.79 15.51
N PHE A 241 12.24 13.25 16.66
CA PHE A 241 12.85 12.06 17.28
C PHE A 241 11.81 11.26 18.06
N HIS A 242 12.12 9.98 18.30
CA HIS A 242 11.48 9.14 19.33
C HIS A 242 12.48 8.84 20.44
N ASN A 243 12.00 8.72 21.68
CA ASN A 243 12.80 8.23 22.81
C ASN A 243 12.53 6.74 23.00
N TYR A 244 13.55 5.90 22.86
CA TYR A 244 13.46 4.46 23.10
C TYR A 244 14.13 4.10 24.42
N THR A 245 13.36 3.59 25.38
CA THR A 245 13.90 2.99 26.61
C THR A 245 14.05 1.50 26.40
N MET A 246 15.29 1.00 26.48
CA MET A 246 15.65 -0.37 26.13
C MET A 246 16.41 -1.05 27.26
N ARG A 247 16.38 -2.38 27.27
CA ARG A 247 17.22 -3.24 28.11
C ARG A 247 17.84 -4.35 27.27
N CYS A 248 19.14 -4.58 27.41
CA CYS A 248 19.89 -5.52 26.60
C CYS A 248 20.22 -6.80 27.38
N PRO A 249 20.15 -8.00 26.78
CA PRO A 249 20.53 -9.24 27.46
C PRO A 249 21.98 -9.15 27.93
N LYS A 250 22.28 -9.67 29.13
CA LYS A 250 23.66 -9.71 29.61
C LYS A 250 24.52 -10.55 28.68
N GLU A 251 25.78 -10.17 28.53
CA GLU A 251 26.74 -10.89 27.71
C GLU A 251 26.77 -12.39 28.06
N GLY A 252 26.65 -13.25 27.03
CA GLY A 252 26.62 -14.70 27.20
C GLY A 252 25.25 -15.29 27.59
N THR A 253 24.21 -14.46 27.73
CA THR A 253 22.82 -14.91 27.97
C THR A 253 21.98 -14.78 26.70
N LYS A 254 20.98 -15.65 26.58
CA LYS A 254 19.94 -15.54 25.54
C LYS A 254 18.80 -14.66 26.06
N PRO A 255 18.12 -13.87 25.21
CA PRO A 255 16.98 -13.05 25.62
C PRO A 255 15.89 -13.81 26.41
N VAL A 256 15.60 -15.06 26.03
CA VAL A 256 14.64 -15.94 26.72
C VAL A 256 14.96 -16.20 28.21
N GLN A 257 16.20 -15.95 28.66
CA GLN A 257 16.62 -16.16 30.06
C GLN A 257 16.24 -15.00 30.99
N GLU A 258 15.74 -13.87 30.46
CA GLU A 258 15.32 -12.67 31.22
C GLU A 258 16.41 -12.06 32.11
N ASP A 259 17.68 -12.27 31.78
CA ASP A 259 18.82 -11.68 32.48
C ASP A 259 19.34 -10.46 31.69
N TYR A 260 18.84 -9.28 32.05
CA TYR A 260 19.10 -8.03 31.33
C TYR A 260 20.04 -7.10 32.12
N GLU A 261 20.76 -6.24 31.39
CA GLU A 261 21.44 -5.06 31.94
C GLU A 261 20.42 -4.00 32.39
N GLU A 262 20.90 -3.00 33.14
CA GLU A 262 20.06 -1.87 33.55
C GLU A 262 19.50 -1.13 32.33
N PRO A 263 18.19 -0.76 32.33
CA PRO A 263 17.60 -0.04 31.22
C PRO A 263 18.26 1.31 30.95
N PHE A 264 18.29 1.72 29.68
CA PHE A 264 18.77 3.02 29.25
C PHE A 264 17.85 3.60 28.17
N THR A 265 17.83 4.93 28.06
CA THR A 265 17.01 5.64 27.06
C THR A 265 17.90 6.31 26.02
N VAL A 266 17.54 6.18 24.75
CA VAL A 266 18.20 6.83 23.62
C VAL A 266 17.19 7.69 22.88
N GLN A 267 17.56 8.93 22.58
CA GLN A 267 16.83 9.80 21.67
C GLN A 267 17.28 9.50 20.24
N VAL A 268 16.36 9.03 19.41
CA VAL A 268 16.66 8.55 18.06
C VAL A 268 15.98 9.47 17.03
N PRO A 269 16.77 10.20 16.21
CA PRO A 269 16.23 11.16 15.26
C PRO A 269 15.67 10.47 14.01
N TRP A 270 14.70 11.13 13.39
CA TRP A 270 14.33 10.86 12.01
C TRP A 270 15.41 11.44 11.08
N ILE A 271 15.97 10.59 10.22
CA ILE A 271 16.98 10.98 9.23
C ILE A 271 16.37 10.92 7.84
N ALA A 272 16.43 12.02 7.10
CA ALA A 272 15.89 12.11 5.75
C ALA A 272 16.92 11.63 4.74
N GLN A 273 16.61 10.60 3.97
CA GLN A 273 17.31 10.27 2.73
C GLN A 273 16.90 11.26 1.64
N VAL A 274 17.89 11.91 1.04
CA VAL A 274 17.67 13.03 0.13
C VAL A 274 17.68 12.52 -1.32
N PRO A 275 16.66 12.84 -2.15
CA PRO A 275 16.66 12.43 -3.54
C PRO A 275 17.81 13.09 -4.32
N PRO A 276 18.45 12.38 -5.27
CA PRO A 276 19.46 13.00 -6.12
C PRO A 276 18.81 13.98 -7.13
N ARG A 277 19.63 14.66 -7.94
CA ARG A 277 19.19 15.45 -9.13
C ARG A 277 18.50 16.80 -8.87
N PHE A 278 18.84 17.49 -7.79
CA PHE A 278 18.54 18.92 -7.63
C PHE A 278 19.71 19.68 -7.01
N SER A 279 19.76 20.99 -7.23
CA SER A 279 20.78 21.89 -6.68
C SER A 279 20.21 23.02 -5.81
N ASN A 280 18.91 23.26 -5.90
CA ASN A 280 18.17 24.35 -5.27
C ASN A 280 16.66 24.08 -5.39
N ALA A 281 15.82 24.93 -4.81
CA ALA A 281 14.36 24.76 -4.82
C ALA A 281 13.77 24.80 -6.24
N ASP A 282 14.28 25.66 -7.13
CA ASP A 282 13.78 25.77 -8.51
C ASP A 282 14.03 24.48 -9.30
N SER A 283 15.25 23.93 -9.20
CA SER A 283 15.59 22.65 -9.83
C SER A 283 14.83 21.49 -9.20
N TYR A 284 14.62 21.48 -7.89
CA TYR A 284 13.76 20.49 -7.23
C TYR A 284 12.34 20.52 -7.79
N TRP A 285 11.75 21.71 -7.88
CA TRP A 285 10.40 21.92 -8.40
C TRP A 285 10.26 21.43 -9.84
N SER A 286 11.13 21.90 -10.74
CA SER A 286 11.12 21.48 -12.15
C SER A 286 11.34 19.97 -12.32
N THR A 287 12.12 19.35 -11.44
CA THR A 287 12.45 17.93 -11.54
C THR A 287 11.34 17.03 -11.01
N PHE A 288 10.72 17.38 -9.88
CA PHE A 288 9.83 16.47 -9.14
C PHE A 288 8.37 16.94 -9.01
N CYS A 289 8.11 18.24 -9.09
CA CYS A 289 6.81 18.83 -8.78
C CYS A 289 6.04 19.27 -10.02
N GLN A 290 6.75 19.80 -11.01
CA GLN A 290 6.12 20.37 -12.19
C GLN A 290 5.52 19.27 -13.10
N SER A 291 4.20 19.33 -13.30
CA SER A 291 3.52 18.57 -14.35
C SER A 291 3.51 19.34 -15.67
N SER A 292 3.55 18.62 -16.79
CA SER A 292 3.29 19.17 -18.13
C SER A 292 1.87 19.75 -18.25
N HIS A 293 0.92 19.32 -17.40
CA HIS A 293 -0.48 19.73 -17.41
C HIS A 293 -0.76 20.98 -16.55
N LEU A 294 0.25 21.58 -15.94
CA LEU A 294 0.11 22.74 -15.03
C LEU A 294 -0.65 23.93 -15.67
N GLN A 295 -0.36 24.27 -16.93
CA GLN A 295 -0.85 25.50 -17.58
C GLN A 295 -2.13 25.35 -18.43
N LYS A 296 -2.76 24.16 -18.50
CA LYS A 296 -3.99 23.87 -19.30
C LYS A 296 -3.98 24.54 -20.70
N ARG A 297 -3.36 23.93 -21.72
CA ARG A 297 -3.48 24.44 -23.11
C ARG A 297 -3.49 23.43 -24.26
N ASP A 298 -3.44 22.13 -24.03
CA ASP A 298 -3.63 21.16 -25.12
C ASP A 298 -4.87 20.31 -24.90
N ALA A 299 -5.59 20.02 -25.99
CA ALA A 299 -6.76 19.13 -26.03
C ALA A 299 -6.39 17.65 -25.79
N HIS A 300 -5.09 17.37 -25.74
CA HIS A 300 -4.52 16.03 -25.62
C HIS A 300 -3.63 15.96 -24.39
N TYR A 301 -3.64 14.80 -23.72
CA TYR A 301 -2.77 14.56 -22.59
C TYR A 301 -1.33 14.27 -23.03
N ASP A 302 -0.37 14.64 -22.19
CA ASP A 302 1.02 14.19 -22.34
C ASP A 302 1.11 12.71 -21.94
N LEU A 303 0.94 11.83 -22.92
CA LEU A 303 1.00 10.38 -22.73
C LEU A 303 2.37 9.89 -22.25
N HIS A 304 3.45 10.62 -22.52
CA HIS A 304 4.76 10.24 -22.04
C HIS A 304 4.84 10.44 -20.52
N GLU A 305 4.42 11.61 -20.01
CA GLU A 305 4.39 11.86 -18.57
C GLU A 305 3.44 10.89 -17.85
N LEU A 306 2.23 10.67 -18.38
CA LEU A 306 1.27 9.73 -17.77
C LEU A 306 1.83 8.31 -17.68
N LYS A 307 2.51 7.84 -18.73
CA LYS A 307 3.16 6.53 -18.73
C LYS A 307 4.28 6.45 -17.69
N THR A 308 5.15 7.46 -17.61
CA THR A 308 6.23 7.52 -16.59
C THR A 308 5.67 7.53 -15.17
N ILE A 309 4.56 8.23 -14.94
CA ILE A 309 3.84 8.21 -13.65
C ILE A 309 3.32 6.79 -13.35
N TYR A 310 2.63 6.17 -14.31
CA TYR A 310 2.03 4.85 -14.16
C TYR A 310 3.09 3.78 -13.84
N GLU A 311 4.21 3.80 -14.55
CA GLU A 311 5.33 2.86 -14.37
C GLU A 311 6.10 3.08 -13.06
N GLY A 312 5.89 4.22 -12.36
CA GLY A 312 6.54 4.53 -11.10
C GLY A 312 7.97 5.09 -11.24
N ASP A 313 8.39 5.40 -12.47
CA ASP A 313 9.72 5.92 -12.83
C ASP A 313 9.96 7.39 -12.36
N VAL A 314 8.99 7.96 -11.64
CA VAL A 314 9.01 9.32 -11.10
C VAL A 314 9.75 9.45 -9.76
N PHE A 315 10.00 8.35 -9.03
CA PHE A 315 10.69 8.38 -7.75
C PHE A 315 12.21 8.26 -7.91
N ALA A 316 12.94 9.23 -7.37
CA ALA A 316 14.40 9.28 -7.55
C ALA A 316 15.18 8.28 -6.70
N LEU A 317 14.64 7.86 -5.55
CA LEU A 317 15.29 6.90 -4.65
C LEU A 317 14.98 5.44 -4.98
N ASN A 318 14.16 5.17 -6.02
CA ASN A 318 13.86 3.81 -6.48
C ASN A 318 15.04 3.15 -7.24
N SER A 319 16.14 3.87 -7.50
CA SER A 319 17.25 3.40 -8.35
C SER A 319 18.20 2.37 -7.70
N GLU A 320 17.93 1.91 -6.48
CA GLU A 320 18.63 0.77 -5.85
C GLU A 320 17.68 -0.39 -5.48
N GLY A 321 16.60 -0.57 -6.24
CA GLY A 321 15.91 -1.86 -6.33
C GLY A 321 15.19 -2.39 -5.08
N ASN A 322 15.02 -1.60 -4.02
CA ASN A 322 14.58 -2.15 -2.73
C ASN A 322 13.51 -1.35 -1.98
N MET A 323 12.59 -0.71 -2.68
CA MET A 323 11.35 -0.26 -2.03
C MET A 323 10.13 -0.58 -2.89
N ASN A 324 9.23 -1.34 -2.27
CA ASN A 324 7.97 -1.86 -2.78
C ASN A 324 7.02 -0.74 -3.23
N ALA A 325 7.31 -0.09 -4.36
CA ALA A 325 6.24 0.42 -5.19
C ALA A 325 5.52 -0.81 -5.77
N VAL A 326 4.19 -0.80 -5.72
CA VAL A 326 3.28 -1.80 -6.33
C VAL A 326 3.37 -1.77 -7.86
N GLY A 327 4.59 -1.90 -8.39
CA GLY A 327 4.97 -1.90 -9.79
C GLY A 327 5.85 -3.12 -10.05
N SER A 328 5.62 -3.77 -11.19
CA SER A 328 6.23 -5.02 -11.66
C SER A 328 7.54 -5.40 -10.94
N SER A 329 7.48 -6.39 -10.06
CA SER A 329 8.71 -7.06 -9.59
C SER A 329 9.38 -7.73 -10.80
N LYS A 330 10.71 -7.77 -10.86
CA LYS A 330 11.46 -8.53 -11.87
C LYS A 330 12.23 -9.63 -11.17
N GLY A 331 12.20 -10.85 -11.70
CA GLY A 331 12.91 -12.00 -11.12
C GLY A 331 11.99 -13.16 -10.74
N PRO A 332 12.42 -14.09 -9.88
CA PRO A 332 11.58 -15.24 -9.50
C PRO A 332 10.38 -14.79 -8.65
N TYR A 333 9.17 -14.90 -9.20
CA TYR A 333 7.92 -14.56 -8.50
C TYR A 333 7.41 -15.67 -7.57
N ILE A 334 7.89 -16.89 -7.79
CA ILE A 334 7.46 -18.09 -7.08
C ILE A 334 8.62 -19.08 -6.95
N GLU A 335 8.77 -19.70 -5.78
CA GLU A 335 9.72 -20.80 -5.58
C GLU A 335 9.06 -22.01 -4.93
N PHE A 336 9.52 -23.20 -5.33
CA PHE A 336 9.10 -24.49 -4.78
C PHE A 336 10.26 -25.08 -3.99
N ILE A 337 10.17 -25.15 -2.67
CA ILE A 337 11.27 -25.54 -1.81
C ILE A 337 10.91 -26.84 -1.11
N GLU A 338 11.77 -27.86 -1.22
CA GLU A 338 11.62 -29.07 -0.41
C GLU A 338 12.31 -28.86 0.93
N LEU A 339 11.62 -29.16 2.05
CA LEU A 339 12.28 -29.13 3.35
C LEU A 339 13.20 -30.35 3.51
N GLU A 340 14.15 -30.27 4.45
CA GLU A 340 15.16 -31.30 4.69
C GLU A 340 14.81 -32.16 5.92
N ASP A 341 15.62 -33.19 6.16
CA ASP A 341 15.57 -34.06 7.34
C ASP A 341 14.17 -34.65 7.64
N GLU A 342 13.70 -34.51 8.88
CA GLU A 342 12.42 -35.04 9.35
C GLU A 342 11.20 -34.39 8.67
N TYR A 343 11.38 -33.24 8.01
CA TYR A 343 10.34 -32.53 7.26
C TYR A 343 10.42 -32.77 5.75
N SER A 344 11.24 -33.71 5.26
CA SER A 344 11.43 -34.03 3.83
C SER A 344 10.18 -34.45 3.04
N LYS A 345 9.04 -34.61 3.71
CA LYS A 345 7.71 -34.84 3.12
C LYS A 345 6.85 -33.58 2.98
N VAL A 346 7.37 -32.43 3.40
CA VAL A 346 6.71 -31.13 3.30
C VAL A 346 7.44 -30.27 2.28
N GLY A 347 6.68 -29.71 1.34
CA GLY A 347 7.17 -28.71 0.39
C GLY A 347 6.60 -27.34 0.71
N VAL A 348 7.36 -26.29 0.42
CA VAL A 348 6.93 -24.90 0.52
C VAL A 348 6.76 -24.35 -0.88
N ILE A 349 5.63 -23.71 -1.15
CA ILE A 349 5.42 -22.86 -2.32
C ILE A 349 5.40 -21.44 -1.80
N ASP A 350 6.49 -20.71 -2.00
CA ASP A 350 6.61 -19.31 -1.59
C ASP A 350 6.31 -18.41 -2.80
N ILE A 351 5.32 -17.53 -2.68
CA ILE A 351 4.89 -16.63 -3.76
C ILE A 351 5.17 -15.20 -3.33
N GLN A 352 6.19 -14.61 -3.93
CA GLN A 352 6.61 -13.24 -3.66
C GLN A 352 5.54 -12.22 -4.03
N SER A 353 5.02 -12.33 -5.25
CA SER A 353 4.12 -11.33 -5.82
C SER A 353 3.36 -11.91 -7.02
N PHE A 354 2.14 -11.45 -7.23
CA PHE A 354 1.40 -11.66 -8.48
C PHE A 354 1.62 -10.52 -9.49
N SER A 355 2.40 -9.48 -9.18
CA SER A 355 2.72 -8.37 -10.08
C SER A 355 3.75 -8.79 -11.14
N ILE A 356 3.34 -9.73 -12.00
CA ILE A 356 4.18 -10.37 -13.01
C ILE A 356 4.35 -9.43 -14.20
N ALA A 357 5.60 -9.11 -14.54
CA ALA A 357 5.89 -8.38 -15.77
C ALA A 357 5.41 -9.18 -16.98
N SER A 358 4.88 -8.50 -18.01
CA SER A 358 4.30 -9.19 -19.17
C SER A 358 5.31 -10.10 -19.87
N GLU A 359 6.59 -9.73 -19.89
CA GLU A 359 7.68 -10.54 -20.43
C GLU A 359 7.99 -11.82 -19.62
N ASP A 360 7.60 -11.89 -18.34
CA ASP A 360 7.92 -13.00 -17.44
C ASP A 360 6.75 -13.98 -17.24
N LYS A 361 5.57 -13.69 -17.82
CA LYS A 361 4.37 -14.53 -17.72
C LYS A 361 4.64 -16.01 -18.02
N ASP A 362 5.35 -16.29 -19.11
CA ASP A 362 5.66 -17.67 -19.52
C ASP A 362 6.61 -18.36 -18.51
N SER A 363 7.54 -17.61 -17.91
CA SER A 363 8.42 -18.16 -16.87
C SER A 363 7.60 -18.57 -15.65
N PHE A 364 6.74 -17.67 -15.16
CA PHE A 364 5.86 -17.94 -14.02
C PHE A 364 5.03 -19.22 -14.22
N ILE A 365 4.39 -19.37 -15.39
CA ILE A 365 3.59 -20.55 -15.74
C ILE A 365 4.45 -21.82 -15.72
N ASN A 366 5.64 -21.77 -16.31
CA ASN A 366 6.56 -22.91 -16.34
C ASN A 366 7.10 -23.29 -14.96
N ASP A 367 7.38 -22.30 -14.11
CA ASP A 367 7.87 -22.50 -12.74
C ASP A 367 6.79 -23.18 -11.88
N VAL A 368 5.53 -22.74 -11.98
CA VAL A 368 4.38 -23.40 -11.34
C VAL A 368 4.26 -24.86 -11.78
N ILE A 369 4.21 -25.13 -13.08
CA ILE A 369 4.02 -26.48 -13.63
C ILE A 369 5.17 -27.40 -13.26
N THR A 370 6.41 -26.92 -13.40
CA THR A 370 7.62 -27.72 -13.14
C THR A 370 7.79 -27.96 -11.64
N GLY A 371 7.49 -26.96 -10.81
CA GLY A 371 7.49 -27.06 -9.36
C GLY A 371 6.56 -28.15 -8.85
N PHE A 372 5.30 -28.15 -9.30
CA PHE A 372 4.35 -29.21 -8.94
C PHE A 372 4.81 -30.60 -9.38
N LYS A 373 5.24 -30.76 -10.65
CA LYS A 373 5.77 -32.03 -11.16
C LYS A 373 6.99 -32.50 -10.34
N ARG A 374 7.83 -31.58 -9.87
CA ARG A 374 8.99 -31.88 -9.02
C ARG A 374 8.54 -32.38 -7.64
N PHE A 375 7.61 -31.69 -6.99
CA PHE A 375 7.05 -32.10 -5.71
C PHE A 375 6.40 -33.49 -5.79
N GLU A 376 5.65 -33.77 -6.87
CA GLU A 376 5.07 -35.11 -7.08
C GLU A 376 6.16 -36.19 -7.20
N LYS A 377 7.19 -35.93 -8.00
CA LYS A 377 8.31 -36.86 -8.22
C LYS A 377 9.10 -37.13 -6.94
N LYS A 378 9.23 -36.13 -6.07
CA LYS A 378 9.89 -36.22 -4.77
C LYS A 378 9.01 -36.88 -3.70
N GLY A 379 7.72 -37.05 -3.97
CA GLY A 379 6.77 -37.65 -3.04
C GLY A 379 6.51 -36.74 -1.84
N ILE A 380 6.39 -35.43 -2.07
CA ILE A 380 5.89 -34.46 -1.10
C ILE A 380 4.43 -34.78 -0.77
N GLU A 381 4.10 -34.81 0.51
CA GLU A 381 2.78 -35.22 1.03
C GLU A 381 1.98 -34.02 1.54
N LYS A 382 2.66 -32.96 1.99
CA LYS A 382 2.07 -31.73 2.51
C LYS A 382 2.69 -30.49 1.86
N ILE A 383 1.90 -29.43 1.69
CA ILE A 383 2.33 -28.16 1.11
C ILE A 383 2.06 -27.02 2.10
N ILE A 384 3.08 -26.20 2.35
CA ILE A 384 2.92 -24.86 2.92
C ILE A 384 2.85 -23.91 1.72
N LEU A 385 1.73 -23.20 1.56
CA LEU A 385 1.59 -22.13 0.59
C LEU A 385 1.86 -20.81 1.33
N ASP A 386 3.09 -20.33 1.24
CA ASP A 386 3.52 -19.09 1.88
C ASP A 386 3.15 -17.89 0.99
N LEU A 387 2.29 -17.05 1.54
CA LEU A 387 1.77 -15.84 0.93
C LEU A 387 2.13 -14.60 1.77
N SER A 388 3.04 -14.76 2.73
CA SER A 388 3.48 -13.66 3.59
C SER A 388 4.09 -12.54 2.75
N SER A 389 3.76 -11.29 3.09
CA SER A 389 4.24 -10.09 2.38
C SER A 389 3.83 -9.97 0.89
N ASN A 390 2.96 -10.82 0.37
CA ASN A 390 2.50 -10.75 -1.03
C ASN A 390 1.37 -9.73 -1.23
N GLY A 391 1.69 -8.56 -1.78
CA GLY A 391 0.71 -7.48 -2.01
C GLY A 391 -0.31 -7.70 -3.13
N GLY A 392 -0.22 -8.80 -3.89
CA GLY A 392 -1.11 -9.10 -5.01
C GLY A 392 -0.49 -8.81 -6.38
N GLY A 393 -1.30 -8.36 -7.34
CA GLY A 393 -0.92 -8.15 -8.74
C GLY A 393 -1.93 -8.71 -9.74
N ASP A 394 -1.48 -9.45 -10.75
CA ASP A 394 -2.32 -9.96 -11.84
C ASP A 394 -3.34 -11.02 -11.37
N ALA A 395 -4.63 -10.67 -11.41
CA ALA A 395 -5.72 -11.54 -10.98
C ALA A 395 -5.79 -12.86 -11.76
N CYS A 396 -5.44 -12.86 -13.05
CA CYS A 396 -5.45 -14.05 -13.89
C CYS A 396 -4.33 -15.04 -13.57
N ALA A 397 -3.18 -14.55 -13.09
CA ALA A 397 -2.14 -15.41 -12.53
C ALA A 397 -2.63 -16.13 -11.25
N GLY A 398 -3.42 -15.44 -10.42
CA GLY A 398 -4.09 -16.05 -9.26
C GLY A 398 -5.10 -17.15 -9.66
N GLU A 399 -5.93 -16.89 -10.67
CA GLU A 399 -6.87 -17.88 -11.23
C GLU A 399 -6.15 -19.11 -11.79
N PHE A 400 -5.03 -18.91 -12.49
CA PHE A 400 -4.19 -19.99 -12.99
C PHE A 400 -3.65 -20.87 -11.85
N LEU A 401 -3.13 -20.27 -10.77
CA LEU A 401 -2.62 -21.03 -9.62
C LEU A 401 -3.71 -21.87 -8.97
N ILE A 402 -4.89 -21.28 -8.73
CA ILE A 402 -6.02 -21.99 -8.11
C ILE A 402 -6.47 -23.16 -8.96
N SER A 403 -6.64 -22.94 -10.27
CA SER A 403 -7.08 -23.99 -11.20
C SER A 403 -6.03 -25.11 -11.40
N THR A 404 -4.76 -24.80 -11.15
CA THR A 404 -3.65 -25.77 -11.15
C THR A 404 -3.66 -26.64 -9.90
N LEU A 405 -3.87 -26.02 -8.72
CA LEU A 405 -3.95 -26.71 -7.42
C LEU A 405 -5.27 -27.48 -7.23
N PHE A 406 -6.39 -26.90 -7.61
CA PHE A 406 -7.73 -27.46 -7.40
C PHE A 406 -8.60 -27.21 -8.65
N ASN A 407 -9.74 -27.88 -8.79
CA ASN A 407 -10.64 -27.60 -9.91
C ASN A 407 -11.13 -26.14 -9.84
N SER A 408 -11.41 -25.51 -10.98
CA SER A 408 -12.01 -24.17 -11.04
C SER A 408 -13.25 -24.05 -10.12
N THR A 409 -13.26 -23.01 -9.30
CA THR A 409 -14.44 -22.57 -8.52
C THR A 409 -15.19 -21.49 -9.27
N PRO A 410 -16.47 -21.23 -8.94
CA PRO A 410 -17.19 -20.10 -9.53
C PRO A 410 -16.33 -18.85 -9.49
N ASP A 411 -16.29 -18.14 -10.61
CA ASP A 411 -15.59 -16.88 -10.74
C ASP A 411 -15.99 -15.92 -9.61
N TYR A 412 -15.07 -15.02 -9.24
CA TYR A 412 -15.41 -13.92 -8.35
C TYR A 412 -16.41 -13.01 -9.01
N MET A 413 -17.67 -13.20 -8.62
CA MET A 413 -18.72 -12.28 -8.98
C MET A 413 -18.43 -10.94 -8.31
N SER A 414 -18.53 -9.91 -9.11
CA SER A 414 -18.14 -8.56 -8.75
C SER A 414 -19.00 -7.58 -9.52
N ASP A 415 -19.09 -6.36 -9.04
CA ASP A 415 -19.79 -5.29 -9.75
C ASP A 415 -19.00 -3.99 -9.68
N VAL A 416 -19.40 -3.08 -10.57
CA VAL A 416 -18.79 -1.77 -10.73
C VAL A 416 -19.85 -0.75 -10.40
N LYS A 417 -19.46 0.28 -9.63
CA LYS A 417 -20.35 1.40 -9.31
C LYS A 417 -20.80 2.09 -10.61
N TYR A 418 -22.10 2.31 -10.75
CA TYR A 418 -22.63 3.00 -11.91
C TYR A 418 -22.49 4.52 -11.73
N SER A 419 -21.99 5.18 -12.78
CA SER A 419 -22.11 6.62 -12.96
C SER A 419 -22.44 6.95 -14.42
N PRO A 420 -23.15 8.05 -14.71
CA PRO A 420 -23.40 8.48 -16.08
C PRO A 420 -22.12 8.74 -16.88
N PHE A 421 -21.04 9.15 -16.21
CA PHE A 421 -19.73 9.32 -16.82
C PHE A 421 -19.13 7.96 -17.23
N LEU A 422 -19.06 7.01 -16.29
CA LEU A 422 -18.50 5.70 -16.57
C LEU A 422 -19.32 4.91 -17.60
N GLU A 423 -20.64 5.16 -17.72
CA GLU A 423 -21.46 4.61 -18.80
C GLU A 423 -20.94 5.04 -20.18
N ARG A 424 -20.57 6.32 -20.34
CA ARG A 424 -20.02 6.83 -21.62
C ARG A 424 -18.69 6.17 -21.93
N VAL A 425 -17.83 6.01 -20.92
CA VAL A 425 -16.53 5.33 -21.03
C VAL A 425 -16.72 3.87 -21.46
N VAL A 426 -17.50 3.08 -20.72
CA VAL A 426 -17.73 1.66 -21.02
C VAL A 426 -18.39 1.50 -22.40
N LYS A 427 -19.37 2.34 -22.75
CA LYS A 427 -19.97 2.30 -24.08
C LYS A 427 -18.95 2.55 -25.19
N LYS A 428 -18.09 3.55 -25.03
CA LYS A 428 -17.02 3.87 -25.99
C LYS A 428 -16.00 2.74 -26.11
N ALA A 429 -15.61 2.13 -25.00
CA ALA A 429 -14.69 0.99 -24.98
C ALA A 429 -15.21 -0.19 -25.83
N TYR A 430 -16.50 -0.53 -25.68
CA TYR A 430 -17.13 -1.57 -26.52
C TYR A 430 -17.35 -1.15 -27.98
N GLU A 431 -17.61 0.14 -28.27
CA GLU A 431 -17.70 0.64 -29.65
C GLU A 431 -16.35 0.53 -30.40
N GLN A 432 -15.24 0.63 -29.68
CA GLN A 432 -13.89 0.63 -30.24
C GLN A 432 -13.12 -0.68 -30.03
N GLU A 433 -13.68 -1.63 -29.28
CA GLU A 433 -13.01 -2.88 -28.86
C GLU A 433 -11.63 -2.62 -28.25
N SER A 434 -11.56 -1.68 -27.29
CA SER A 434 -10.31 -1.23 -26.67
C SER A 434 -10.46 -1.01 -25.16
N THR A 435 -9.32 -0.86 -24.47
CA THR A 435 -9.20 -0.69 -23.00
C THR A 435 -9.70 -1.91 -22.21
N LYS A 436 -9.44 -1.95 -20.92
CA LYS A 436 -9.82 -3.10 -20.05
C LYS A 436 -11.33 -3.32 -19.90
N TRP A 437 -12.17 -2.34 -20.23
CA TRP A 437 -13.62 -2.43 -20.01
C TRP A 437 -14.29 -3.52 -20.84
N THR A 438 -13.62 -4.05 -21.87
CA THR A 438 -14.08 -5.19 -22.68
C THR A 438 -13.81 -6.56 -22.05
N ASP A 439 -12.99 -6.62 -21.00
CA ASP A 439 -12.51 -7.89 -20.41
C ASP A 439 -13.53 -8.53 -19.45
N TYR A 440 -14.63 -7.82 -19.17
CA TYR A 440 -15.65 -8.27 -18.24
C TYR A 440 -16.75 -9.06 -18.93
N ALA A 441 -17.06 -10.23 -18.37
CA ALA A 441 -18.06 -11.14 -18.88
C ALA A 441 -19.31 -11.18 -18.00
N ASN A 442 -20.47 -11.29 -18.64
CA ASN A 442 -21.74 -11.60 -18.00
C ASN A 442 -22.47 -12.66 -18.83
N LYS A 443 -23.13 -13.61 -18.15
CA LYS A 443 -23.81 -14.74 -18.83
C LYS A 443 -25.12 -14.35 -19.53
N GLU A 444 -25.78 -13.29 -19.06
CA GLU A 444 -27.09 -12.84 -19.54
C GLU A 444 -27.01 -11.63 -20.47
N PHE A 445 -25.94 -10.84 -20.36
CA PHE A 445 -25.77 -9.56 -21.04
C PHE A 445 -24.52 -9.58 -21.93
N SER A 446 -24.66 -9.07 -23.16
CA SER A 446 -23.56 -8.91 -24.11
C SER A 446 -23.22 -7.43 -24.33
N GLY A 447 -21.99 -7.17 -24.79
CA GLY A 447 -21.49 -5.81 -24.97
C GLY A 447 -21.52 -4.99 -23.67
N SER A 448 -21.70 -3.67 -23.77
CA SER A 448 -21.79 -2.77 -22.61
C SER A 448 -23.11 -2.87 -21.81
N SER A 449 -24.02 -3.80 -22.14
CA SER A 449 -25.34 -3.87 -21.50
C SER A 449 -25.30 -4.40 -20.06
N TRP A 450 -24.23 -5.08 -19.66
CA TRP A 450 -24.00 -5.47 -18.26
C TRP A 450 -23.82 -4.25 -17.35
N PHE A 451 -23.27 -3.14 -17.88
CA PHE A 451 -23.04 -1.93 -17.10
C PHE A 451 -24.30 -1.04 -17.03
N THR A 452 -24.99 -0.86 -18.16
CA THR A 452 -26.16 0.05 -18.26
C THR A 452 -27.42 -0.48 -17.59
N LYS A 453 -27.57 -1.81 -17.47
CA LYS A 453 -28.68 -2.41 -16.73
C LYS A 453 -28.31 -2.49 -15.26
N THR A 454 -28.65 -1.46 -14.49
CA THR A 454 -28.17 -1.38 -13.11
C THR A 454 -28.99 -2.22 -12.12
N LYS A 455 -28.34 -2.69 -11.05
CA LYS A 455 -28.98 -3.08 -9.79
C LYS A 455 -28.80 -1.98 -8.75
N GLU A 456 -29.68 -1.93 -7.75
CA GLU A 456 -29.56 -1.01 -6.63
C GLU A 456 -29.23 -1.78 -5.35
N TYR A 457 -28.19 -1.33 -4.65
CA TYR A 457 -27.79 -1.89 -3.37
C TYR A 457 -27.67 -0.82 -2.31
N LYS A 458 -27.86 -1.21 -1.05
CA LYS A 458 -27.53 -0.36 0.08
C LYS A 458 -26.02 -0.45 0.34
N ARG A 459 -25.34 0.70 0.33
CA ARG A 459 -23.92 0.86 0.69
C ARG A 459 -23.84 1.97 1.72
N GLY A 460 -23.41 1.64 2.93
CA GLY A 460 -23.55 2.55 4.06
C GLY A 460 -25.01 2.95 4.31
N GLN A 461 -25.29 4.25 4.29
CA GLN A 461 -26.65 4.79 4.43
C GLN A 461 -27.36 5.04 3.10
N ASP A 462 -26.64 4.95 1.97
CA ASP A 462 -27.14 5.32 0.67
C ASP A 462 -27.60 4.10 -0.14
N THR A 463 -28.54 4.34 -1.06
CA THR A 463 -28.88 3.39 -2.14
C THR A 463 -28.10 3.81 -3.39
N VAL A 464 -27.24 2.92 -3.86
CA VAL A 464 -26.31 3.19 -4.95
C VAL A 464 -26.58 2.22 -6.10
N LYS A 465 -26.43 2.69 -7.33
CA LYS A 465 -26.55 1.86 -8.53
C LYS A 465 -25.22 1.19 -8.85
N PHE A 466 -25.30 -0.08 -9.22
CA PHE A 466 -24.17 -0.90 -9.65
C PHE A 466 -24.50 -1.59 -10.97
N SER A 467 -23.48 -2.03 -11.68
CA SER A 467 -23.64 -2.90 -12.83
C SER A 467 -24.32 -4.22 -12.48
N GLN A 468 -24.70 -5.01 -13.48
CA GLN A 468 -24.93 -6.43 -13.25
C GLN A 468 -23.64 -7.09 -12.78
N PRO A 469 -23.72 -8.17 -11.98
CA PRO A 469 -22.54 -8.94 -11.60
C PRO A 469 -21.77 -9.43 -12.82
N VAL A 470 -20.47 -9.21 -12.82
CA VAL A 470 -19.53 -9.62 -13.87
C VAL A 470 -18.41 -10.48 -13.29
N THR A 471 -17.72 -11.15 -14.19
CA THR A 471 -16.50 -11.90 -13.90
C THR A 471 -15.37 -11.42 -14.80
N LEU A 472 -14.13 -11.56 -14.34
CA LEU A 472 -12.95 -11.25 -15.14
C LEU A 472 -12.69 -12.40 -16.14
N SER A 473 -12.56 -12.07 -17.43
CA SER A 473 -12.19 -13.03 -18.46
C SER A 473 -10.67 -13.20 -18.52
N CYS A 474 -10.15 -14.33 -18.04
CA CYS A 474 -8.74 -14.70 -18.16
C CYS A 474 -8.44 -15.55 -19.41
N ASN A 475 -9.28 -15.49 -20.44
CA ASN A 475 -9.15 -16.34 -21.63
C ASN A 475 -7.86 -16.05 -22.41
N ASP A 476 -7.53 -14.77 -22.60
CA ASP A 476 -6.31 -14.34 -23.29
C ASP A 476 -5.07 -14.57 -22.44
N TRP A 477 -5.22 -14.60 -21.11
CA TRP A 477 -4.13 -15.01 -20.22
C TRP A 477 -3.74 -16.47 -20.47
N ASN A 478 -4.72 -17.33 -20.75
CA ASN A 478 -4.53 -18.78 -20.89
C ASN A 478 -4.27 -19.24 -22.35
N SER A 479 -4.38 -18.36 -23.35
CA SER A 479 -4.36 -18.76 -24.77
C SER A 479 -3.05 -19.41 -25.22
N ASP A 480 -1.93 -19.04 -24.59
CA ASP A 480 -0.58 -19.48 -24.97
C ASP A 480 -0.04 -20.62 -24.08
N ILE A 481 -0.85 -21.13 -23.15
CA ILE A 481 -0.43 -22.20 -22.23
C ILE A 481 -0.32 -23.53 -22.98
N SER A 482 0.91 -23.88 -23.35
CA SER A 482 1.23 -25.12 -24.11
C SER A 482 1.26 -26.39 -23.26
N GLN A 483 1.45 -26.26 -21.95
CA GLN A 483 1.47 -27.38 -21.00
C GLN A 483 0.48 -27.12 -19.88
N THR A 484 -0.32 -28.13 -19.54
CA THR A 484 -1.19 -28.09 -18.36
C THR A 484 -0.68 -29.05 -17.31
N TYR A 485 -0.78 -28.64 -16.04
CA TYR A 485 -0.65 -29.54 -14.90
C TYR A 485 -1.98 -29.55 -14.18
N LYS A 486 -2.41 -30.74 -13.74
CA LYS A 486 -3.59 -30.89 -12.91
C LYS A 486 -3.20 -31.67 -11.67
N ASN A 487 -3.35 -31.05 -10.51
CA ASN A 487 -3.08 -31.72 -9.24
C ASN A 487 -3.97 -32.97 -9.09
N THR A 488 -3.33 -34.10 -8.78
CA THR A 488 -3.99 -35.36 -8.42
C THR A 488 -3.50 -35.93 -7.09
N LYS A 489 -2.58 -35.23 -6.41
CA LYS A 489 -1.88 -35.72 -5.21
C LYS A 489 -2.39 -35.11 -3.92
N TRP A 490 -2.53 -33.79 -3.89
CA TRP A 490 -2.84 -33.07 -2.66
C TRP A 490 -4.32 -32.73 -2.60
N ALA A 491 -4.99 -33.13 -1.52
CA ALA A 491 -6.30 -32.61 -1.17
C ALA A 491 -6.16 -31.24 -0.47
N ALA A 492 -7.28 -30.54 -0.27
CA ALA A 492 -7.28 -29.26 0.44
C ALA A 492 -6.70 -29.37 1.87
N SER A 493 -6.88 -30.53 2.53
CA SER A 493 -6.31 -30.83 3.86
C SER A 493 -4.81 -31.13 3.85
N ASP A 494 -4.19 -31.20 2.67
CA ASP A 494 -2.75 -31.39 2.51
C ASP A 494 -2.02 -30.08 2.25
N VAL A 495 -2.75 -28.98 2.10
CA VAL A 495 -2.22 -27.64 1.88
C VAL A 495 -2.55 -26.77 3.10
N LEU A 496 -1.62 -25.90 3.51
CA LEU A 496 -1.85 -24.88 4.54
C LEU A 496 -1.45 -23.52 3.96
N ILE A 497 -2.36 -22.55 4.00
CA ILE A 497 -2.03 -21.15 3.71
C ILE A 497 -1.26 -20.60 4.91
N LEU A 498 -0.09 -20.02 4.67
CA LEU A 498 0.68 -19.26 5.64
C LEU A 498 0.70 -17.80 5.21
N SER A 499 0.35 -16.88 6.11
CA SER A 499 0.37 -15.45 5.80
C SER A 499 0.51 -14.60 7.06
N ASP A 500 1.26 -13.52 6.94
CA ASP A 500 1.39 -12.43 7.92
C ASP A 500 0.23 -11.42 7.84
N GLY A 501 -0.82 -11.71 7.09
CA GLY A 501 -1.97 -10.84 6.92
C GLY A 501 -1.76 -9.72 5.89
N ARG A 502 -0.55 -9.56 5.34
CA ARG A 502 -0.25 -8.61 4.25
C ARG A 502 -0.61 -9.14 2.87
N CYS A 503 -0.93 -10.44 2.77
CA CYS A 503 -1.49 -11.03 1.57
C CYS A 503 -2.72 -10.25 1.12
N GLY A 504 -2.60 -9.51 0.02
CA GLY A 504 -3.60 -8.54 -0.38
C GLY A 504 -3.90 -8.46 -1.87
N SER A 505 -4.93 -7.70 -2.24
CA SER A 505 -5.44 -7.65 -3.61
C SER A 505 -5.63 -9.06 -4.20
N THR A 506 -5.03 -9.37 -5.35
CA THR A 506 -5.03 -10.72 -5.94
C THR A 506 -4.60 -11.83 -4.96
N CYS A 507 -3.61 -11.60 -4.10
CA CYS A 507 -3.23 -12.59 -3.10
C CYS A 507 -4.38 -12.89 -2.14
N ALA A 508 -5.04 -11.85 -1.61
CA ALA A 508 -6.17 -12.00 -0.71
C ALA A 508 -7.36 -12.70 -1.38
N ILE A 509 -7.63 -12.39 -2.64
CA ILE A 509 -8.59 -13.09 -3.50
C ILE A 509 -8.21 -14.59 -3.60
N VAL A 510 -6.95 -14.90 -3.85
CA VAL A 510 -6.47 -16.29 -3.95
C VAL A 510 -6.62 -17.05 -2.64
N ALA A 511 -6.08 -16.49 -1.56
CA ALA A 511 -6.13 -17.08 -0.23
C ALA A 511 -7.59 -17.28 0.23
N SER A 512 -8.46 -16.31 -0.04
CA SER A 512 -9.88 -16.39 0.29
C SER A 512 -10.62 -17.48 -0.49
N ARG A 513 -10.32 -17.71 -1.78
CA ARG A 513 -10.92 -18.83 -2.54
C ARG A 513 -10.44 -20.18 -2.04
N LEU A 514 -9.13 -20.32 -1.83
CA LEU A 514 -8.56 -21.54 -1.29
C LEU A 514 -9.20 -21.88 0.07
N HIS A 515 -9.35 -20.89 0.93
CA HIS A 515 -9.96 -21.08 2.24
C HIS A 515 -11.48 -21.33 2.17
N LEU A 516 -12.26 -20.41 1.57
CA LEU A 516 -13.73 -20.45 1.62
C LEU A 516 -14.34 -21.50 0.67
N SER A 517 -13.80 -21.63 -0.53
CA SER A 517 -14.37 -22.50 -1.58
C SER A 517 -13.75 -23.89 -1.56
N HIS A 518 -12.45 -23.99 -1.29
CA HIS A 518 -11.72 -25.27 -1.28
C HIS A 518 -11.50 -25.85 0.12
N LYS A 519 -11.75 -25.09 1.18
CA LYS A 519 -11.57 -25.52 2.59
C LYS A 519 -10.11 -25.82 2.93
N VAL A 520 -9.18 -25.08 2.33
CA VAL A 520 -7.77 -25.10 2.71
C VAL A 520 -7.63 -24.37 4.05
N PRO A 521 -7.01 -24.98 5.09
CA PRO A 521 -6.76 -24.30 6.35
C PRO A 521 -5.80 -23.11 6.17
N ALA A 522 -5.92 -22.10 7.03
CA ALA A 522 -5.05 -20.94 7.03
C ALA A 522 -4.42 -20.68 8.41
N MET A 523 -3.13 -20.34 8.40
CA MET A 523 -2.35 -19.92 9.56
C MET A 523 -1.99 -18.45 9.43
N GLY A 524 -2.35 -17.66 10.45
CA GLY A 524 -1.87 -16.29 10.60
C GLY A 524 -0.50 -16.26 11.29
N LEU A 525 0.40 -15.41 10.80
CA LEU A 525 1.75 -15.23 11.33
C LEU A 525 1.91 -13.87 12.02
N GLY A 526 2.46 -13.85 13.22
CA GLY A 526 2.71 -12.60 13.96
C GLY A 526 1.43 -11.97 14.52
N GLY A 527 1.34 -10.65 14.50
CA GLY A 527 0.24 -9.80 14.99
C GLY A 527 0.10 -9.73 16.52
N ILE A 528 -0.94 -9.03 16.97
CA ILE A 528 -1.24 -8.82 18.40
C ILE A 528 -1.72 -10.11 19.07
N ARG A 529 -0.97 -10.63 20.04
CA ARG A 529 -1.30 -11.85 20.79
C ARG A 529 -2.65 -11.72 21.50
N GLY A 530 -3.46 -12.77 21.38
CA GLY A 530 -4.80 -12.85 21.99
C GLY A 530 -5.93 -12.41 21.07
N ASN A 531 -5.63 -11.63 20.03
CA ASN A 531 -6.61 -11.27 19.00
C ASN A 531 -6.80 -12.41 17.99
N ARG A 532 -7.96 -12.43 17.33
CA ARG A 532 -8.10 -13.17 16.06
C ARG A 532 -7.46 -12.34 14.96
N MET A 533 -6.85 -13.00 13.99
CA MET A 533 -6.11 -12.37 12.90
C MET A 533 -6.61 -12.92 11.57
N GLN A 534 -6.74 -12.07 10.57
CA GLN A 534 -7.01 -12.48 9.21
C GLN A 534 -5.73 -12.96 8.52
N PHE A 535 -5.86 -13.95 7.64
CA PHE A 535 -4.72 -14.41 6.82
C PHE A 535 -4.56 -13.57 5.54
N ALA A 536 -5.47 -12.64 5.29
CA ALA A 536 -5.48 -11.82 4.09
C ALA A 536 -6.13 -10.46 4.41
N SER A 537 -5.78 -9.44 3.64
CA SER A 537 -6.31 -8.10 3.81
C SER A 537 -6.55 -7.40 2.48
N PHE A 538 -7.35 -6.33 2.49
CA PHE A 538 -7.68 -5.51 1.30
C PHE A 538 -7.88 -6.33 -0.01
N PRO A 539 -8.75 -7.36 0.00
CA PRO A 539 -9.03 -8.15 -1.20
C PRO A 539 -9.50 -7.26 -2.37
N GLY A 540 -10.14 -6.13 -2.06
CA GLY A 540 -10.67 -5.20 -3.04
C GLY A 540 -11.54 -5.93 -4.06
N GLY A 541 -11.25 -5.69 -5.33
CA GLY A 541 -11.71 -6.54 -6.41
C GLY A 541 -10.89 -6.33 -7.67
N GLU A 542 -10.78 -5.07 -8.09
CA GLU A 542 -9.77 -4.60 -9.02
C GLU A 542 -9.57 -3.09 -8.82
N SER A 543 -8.34 -2.63 -9.01
CA SER A 543 -7.93 -1.25 -8.82
C SER A 543 -7.38 -0.64 -10.10
N ASP A 544 -7.35 0.69 -10.15
CA ASP A 544 -6.73 1.44 -11.24
C ASP A 544 -5.95 2.64 -10.71
N ARG A 545 -5.18 3.26 -11.60
CA ARG A 545 -4.49 4.54 -11.37
C ARG A 545 -5.01 5.61 -12.30
N LEU A 546 -4.97 6.85 -11.85
CA LEU A 546 -5.49 7.98 -12.61
C LEU A 546 -4.68 8.17 -13.88
N SER A 547 -3.36 8.02 -13.80
CA SER A 547 -2.46 8.00 -14.95
C SER A 547 -2.90 7.04 -16.06
N SER A 548 -3.18 5.79 -15.72
CA SER A 548 -3.69 4.75 -16.64
C SER A 548 -5.06 5.13 -17.21
N PHE A 549 -6.01 5.49 -16.35
CA PHE A 549 -7.36 5.85 -16.79
C PHE A 549 -7.39 7.10 -17.68
N LEU A 550 -6.52 8.08 -17.46
CA LEU A 550 -6.40 9.25 -18.34
C LEU A 550 -5.90 8.84 -19.74
N MET A 551 -5.00 7.86 -19.84
CA MET A 551 -4.60 7.28 -21.14
C MET A 551 -5.78 6.55 -21.81
N ASP A 552 -6.62 5.82 -21.06
CA ASP A 552 -7.86 5.25 -21.58
C ASP A 552 -8.81 6.34 -22.12
N LEU A 553 -8.97 7.45 -21.41
CA LEU A 553 -9.80 8.57 -21.88
C LEU A 553 -9.26 9.21 -23.17
N GLU A 554 -7.94 9.27 -23.35
CA GLU A 554 -7.32 9.71 -24.60
C GLU A 554 -7.66 8.75 -25.74
N ILE A 555 -7.48 7.43 -25.54
CA ILE A 555 -7.83 6.39 -26.52
C ILE A 555 -9.31 6.51 -26.94
N LEU A 556 -10.19 6.69 -25.96
CA LEU A 556 -11.63 6.74 -26.17
C LEU A 556 -12.14 8.09 -26.72
N GLY A 557 -11.29 9.12 -26.78
CA GLY A 557 -11.66 10.47 -27.21
C GLY A 557 -12.58 11.19 -26.22
N LEU A 558 -12.35 11.01 -24.92
CA LEU A 558 -13.18 11.52 -23.81
C LEU A 558 -12.44 12.54 -22.93
N THR A 559 -11.32 13.11 -23.38
CA THR A 559 -10.51 14.08 -22.63
C THR A 559 -11.25 15.38 -22.32
N GLU A 560 -12.20 15.79 -23.18
CA GLU A 560 -13.00 17.01 -23.05
C GLU A 560 -14.37 16.78 -22.37
N ASP A 561 -14.62 15.57 -21.85
CA ASP A 561 -15.85 15.28 -21.11
C ASP A 561 -15.88 16.07 -19.78
N SER A 562 -16.98 16.77 -19.50
CA SER A 562 -17.08 17.66 -18.32
C SER A 562 -16.96 16.92 -16.99
N ASP A 563 -17.39 15.66 -16.96
CA ASP A 563 -17.37 14.82 -15.77
C ASP A 563 -16.05 14.05 -15.63
N ALA A 564 -15.19 14.05 -16.67
CA ALA A 564 -13.91 13.39 -16.60
C ALA A 564 -12.99 14.03 -15.54
N PRO A 565 -12.25 13.21 -14.78
CA PRO A 565 -11.15 13.72 -13.97
C PRO A 565 -10.07 14.28 -14.90
N SER A 566 -9.40 15.35 -14.47
CA SER A 566 -8.27 15.94 -15.19
C SER A 566 -6.95 15.45 -14.58
N PRO A 567 -5.84 15.47 -15.36
CA PRO A 567 -4.51 15.32 -14.77
C PRO A 567 -4.27 16.32 -13.64
N PHE A 568 -3.46 15.94 -12.66
CA PHE A 568 -3.11 16.83 -11.56
C PHE A 568 -2.26 18.01 -12.05
N PRO A 569 -2.47 19.22 -11.52
CA PRO A 569 -1.69 20.41 -11.90
C PRO A 569 -0.22 20.32 -11.47
N GLU A 570 0.05 19.59 -10.40
CA GLU A 570 1.37 19.19 -9.95
C GLU A 570 1.52 17.68 -10.15
N ARG A 571 2.76 17.22 -10.31
CA ARG A 571 3.01 15.80 -10.58
C ARG A 571 2.56 14.97 -9.37
N ALA A 572 1.50 14.21 -9.58
CA ALA A 572 0.91 13.30 -8.63
C ALA A 572 0.21 12.16 -9.37
N ASP A 573 -0.09 11.08 -8.65
CA ASP A 573 -1.01 10.04 -9.13
C ASP A 573 -2.04 9.73 -8.05
N MET A 574 -3.10 9.03 -8.45
CA MET A 574 -4.13 8.57 -7.53
C MET A 574 -4.55 7.15 -7.89
N GLY A 575 -4.55 6.25 -6.90
CA GLY A 575 -5.14 4.92 -7.02
C GLY A 575 -6.58 4.89 -6.53
N TRP A 576 -7.40 3.97 -7.04
CA TRP A 576 -8.68 3.60 -6.41
C TRP A 576 -9.11 2.17 -6.73
N THR A 577 -9.94 1.59 -5.87
CA THR A 577 -10.72 0.37 -6.18
C THR A 577 -11.95 0.73 -7.03
N PHE A 578 -12.05 0.21 -8.25
CA PHE A 578 -13.20 0.48 -9.12
C PHE A 578 -14.22 -0.66 -9.17
N ARG A 579 -13.80 -1.87 -8.76
CA ARG A 579 -14.65 -3.06 -8.77
C ARG A 579 -14.66 -3.72 -7.41
N GLU A 580 -15.84 -3.97 -6.86
CA GLU A 580 -16.00 -4.66 -5.58
C GLU A 580 -16.31 -6.13 -5.79
N VAL A 581 -15.64 -7.00 -5.04
CA VAL A 581 -15.82 -8.45 -5.11
C VAL A 581 -16.71 -8.93 -3.97
N TYR A 582 -17.67 -9.80 -4.30
CA TYR A 582 -18.49 -10.47 -3.30
C TYR A 582 -17.74 -11.59 -2.60
N LYS A 583 -18.12 -11.85 -1.34
CA LYS A 583 -17.67 -13.02 -0.61
C LYS A 583 -18.10 -14.30 -1.35
N PRO A 584 -17.19 -15.26 -1.60
CA PRO A 584 -17.52 -16.49 -2.30
C PRO A 584 -18.61 -17.31 -1.59
N THR A 585 -19.57 -17.79 -2.37
CA THR A 585 -20.59 -18.76 -1.96
C THR A 585 -20.45 -20.04 -2.77
N SER A 586 -21.04 -21.14 -2.32
CA SER A 586 -21.02 -22.40 -3.10
C SER A 586 -21.78 -22.29 -4.42
N THR A 587 -22.71 -21.35 -4.52
CA THR A 587 -23.48 -21.06 -5.74
C THR A 587 -23.89 -19.60 -5.68
N PHE A 588 -23.48 -18.83 -6.68
CA PHE A 588 -23.91 -17.45 -6.83
C PHE A 588 -25.38 -17.39 -7.28
N THR A 589 -26.21 -16.75 -6.48
CA THR A 589 -27.65 -16.62 -6.70
C THR A 589 -28.02 -15.30 -7.40
N GLY A 590 -27.12 -14.31 -7.39
CA GLY A 590 -27.36 -12.97 -7.90
C GLY A 590 -27.92 -12.01 -6.86
N GLU A 591 -28.11 -12.47 -5.62
CA GLU A 591 -28.64 -11.70 -4.48
C GLU A 591 -27.59 -11.48 -3.38
N GLU A 592 -26.37 -11.98 -3.58
CA GLU A 592 -25.25 -11.77 -2.68
C GLU A 592 -24.93 -10.27 -2.56
N THR A 593 -24.79 -9.80 -1.32
CA THR A 593 -24.46 -8.40 -1.01
C THR A 593 -23.29 -8.26 -0.03
N ASP A 594 -22.76 -9.38 0.46
CA ASP A 594 -21.62 -9.42 1.36
C ASP A 594 -20.33 -9.14 0.57
N LEU A 595 -19.71 -7.98 0.84
CA LEU A 595 -18.46 -7.56 0.20
C LEU A 595 -17.26 -8.19 0.89
N LEU A 596 -16.35 -8.80 0.13
CA LEU A 596 -15.17 -9.45 0.68
C LEU A 596 -14.29 -8.45 1.47
N GLU A 597 -14.16 -7.22 0.98
CA GLU A 597 -13.40 -6.11 1.59
C GLU A 597 -13.84 -5.75 3.02
N TYR A 598 -15.13 -5.91 3.33
CA TYR A 598 -15.73 -5.53 4.62
C TYR A 598 -16.16 -6.74 5.44
N ASN A 599 -15.58 -7.91 5.18
CA ASN A 599 -15.85 -9.15 5.90
C ASN A 599 -14.58 -9.66 6.61
N ALA A 600 -14.68 -9.97 7.90
CA ALA A 600 -13.56 -10.54 8.65
C ALA A 600 -13.46 -12.06 8.44
N ILE A 601 -12.39 -12.52 7.79
CA ILE A 601 -12.08 -13.94 7.58
C ILE A 601 -10.79 -14.29 8.33
N ASN A 602 -10.98 -14.78 9.55
CA ASN A 602 -9.88 -15.09 10.46
C ASN A 602 -9.23 -16.44 10.15
N ALA A 603 -7.91 -16.51 10.28
CA ALA A 603 -7.14 -17.75 10.23
C ALA A 603 -7.66 -18.81 11.21
N ASP A 604 -7.41 -20.09 10.89
CA ASP A 604 -7.80 -21.25 11.69
C ASP A 604 -6.87 -21.43 12.89
N CYS A 605 -5.59 -21.15 12.70
CA CYS A 605 -4.57 -21.20 13.73
C CYS A 605 -3.61 -20.01 13.59
N ARG A 606 -2.67 -19.91 14.53
CA ARG A 606 -1.71 -18.79 14.57
C ARG A 606 -0.34 -19.25 15.05
N MET A 607 0.71 -18.70 14.46
CA MET A 607 2.08 -18.77 14.95
C MET A 607 2.59 -17.36 15.21
N HIS A 608 3.33 -17.18 16.31
CA HIS A 608 4.05 -15.93 16.57
C HIS A 608 5.52 -16.16 16.29
N PHE A 609 6.21 -15.10 15.89
CA PHE A 609 7.66 -15.13 15.78
C PHE A 609 8.31 -15.33 17.15
N ASP A 610 9.43 -16.03 17.18
CA ASP A 610 10.34 -16.14 18.33
C ASP A 610 11.77 -15.79 17.90
N ASP A 611 12.71 -15.85 18.84
CA ASP A 611 14.11 -15.48 18.59
C ASP A 611 14.82 -16.38 17.55
N GLU A 612 14.27 -17.57 17.23
CA GLU A 612 14.85 -18.49 16.25
C GLU A 612 14.22 -18.32 14.86
N ASN A 613 12.88 -18.29 14.79
CA ASN A 613 12.17 -18.25 13.52
C ASN A 613 11.97 -16.85 12.93
N ALA A 614 12.17 -15.77 13.72
CA ALA A 614 12.14 -14.41 13.20
C ALA A 614 13.32 -14.10 12.27
N GLU A 615 14.47 -14.73 12.52
CA GLU A 615 15.73 -14.50 11.81
C GLU A 615 16.00 -15.51 10.69
N ASP A 616 15.29 -16.65 10.70
CA ASP A 616 15.52 -17.75 9.77
C ASP A 616 14.18 -18.28 9.22
N ILE A 617 13.92 -17.93 7.97
CA ILE A 617 12.71 -18.34 7.24
C ILE A 617 12.60 -19.87 7.08
N LYS A 618 13.73 -20.59 6.97
CA LYS A 618 13.70 -22.05 6.89
C LYS A 618 13.34 -22.68 8.23
N LYS A 619 13.78 -22.05 9.32
CA LYS A 619 13.37 -22.42 10.68
C LYS A 619 11.87 -22.17 10.87
N LEU A 620 11.34 -21.03 10.42
CA LEU A 620 9.90 -20.77 10.40
C LEU A 620 9.13 -21.85 9.65
N TRP A 621 9.52 -22.17 8.41
CA TRP A 621 8.87 -23.23 7.64
C TRP A 621 8.95 -24.60 8.31
N SER A 622 10.04 -24.90 9.02
CA SER A 622 10.18 -26.14 9.80
C SER A 622 9.20 -26.19 10.97
N ASP A 623 9.00 -25.07 11.67
CA ASP A 623 8.03 -24.96 12.75
C ASP A 623 6.58 -25.10 12.24
N VAL A 624 6.28 -24.50 11.07
CA VAL A 624 4.98 -24.65 10.41
C VAL A 624 4.79 -26.09 9.89
N ALA A 625 5.84 -26.72 9.37
CA ALA A 625 5.83 -28.12 8.93
C ALA A 625 5.49 -29.07 10.08
N LYS A 626 6.00 -28.80 11.28
CA LYS A 626 5.61 -29.54 12.48
C LYS A 626 4.12 -29.40 12.79
N VAL A 627 3.56 -28.19 12.72
CA VAL A 627 2.13 -27.94 12.98
C VAL A 627 1.23 -28.69 12.00
N ILE A 628 1.57 -28.69 10.71
CA ILE A 628 0.76 -29.37 9.68
C ILE A 628 0.86 -30.90 9.81
N LEU A 629 2.04 -31.45 10.11
CA LEU A 629 2.24 -32.90 10.31
C LEU A 629 1.54 -33.41 11.58
N ASP A 630 1.52 -32.60 12.64
CA ASP A 630 0.82 -32.91 13.89
C ASP A 630 -0.71 -32.69 13.79
N GLY A 631 -1.20 -32.14 12.67
CA GLY A 631 -2.63 -31.86 12.47
C GLY A 631 -3.19 -30.78 13.40
N GLN A 632 -2.34 -29.86 13.87
CA GLN A 632 -2.69 -28.84 14.87
C GLN A 632 -3.34 -27.58 14.29
N CYS A 633 -3.46 -27.48 12.96
CA CYS A 633 -4.15 -26.40 12.26
C CYS A 633 -5.24 -26.94 11.31
N PRO A 634 -6.31 -27.58 11.83
CA PRO A 634 -7.38 -28.07 10.98
C PRO A 634 -8.25 -26.91 10.48
N TYR A 635 -8.83 -27.07 9.29
CA TYR A 635 -9.83 -26.14 8.78
C TYR A 635 -11.01 -26.04 9.76
N THR A 636 -11.33 -24.83 10.18
CA THR A 636 -12.44 -24.55 11.08
C THR A 636 -13.57 -23.94 10.28
N LYS A 637 -14.68 -24.69 10.16
CA LYS A 637 -15.91 -24.14 9.58
C LYS A 637 -16.47 -23.09 10.54
N LYS A 638 -16.21 -21.82 10.27
CA LYS A 638 -16.78 -20.69 11.01
C LYS A 638 -18.09 -20.25 10.38
#